data_AF-A0A1V3ZZD3-F1
#
_entry.id   AF-A0A1V3ZZD3-F1
#
_cell.length_a   1.000
_cell.length_b   1.000
_cell.length_c   1.000
_cell.angle_alpha   90.00
_cell.angle_beta   90.00
_cell.angle_gamma   90.00
#
_symmetry.space_group_name_H-M   'P 1'
#
loop_
_entity.id
_entity.type
_entity.pdbx_description
1 polymer ?
#
loop_
_entity_poly.entity_id
_entity_poly.type
_entity_poly.pdbx_seq_one_letter_code
_entity_poly.pdbx_strand_id
1 'polypeptide(L)'
;MVVTAAAAGAGAVLGAPTLASAAPATEARLRSADLDVQVATGFPRVIGYTDRRTGARLHGQSDPVTTLLIDGVEHTPKVTCTTRGDRATYTLALEGATIDVGIRVEGTRVTWHVTRIRDTAALRVGTLQFLGNALLSVRSDQPGATLLAARLDLDKAKSGDTLIELTADTPAHAAAGCAYAVLAHDRLGGAIETNSVYDTPDSTSSWENGRLWHRVVRAEGRTLASLEPGQFTYRAKTSPTGDTDPLPYATVIITGDRNGDGTVDWQDAAIAFRDIMVTPLGADEQHLRVVPHIPFNFASQATNPFLATLDGVKRISLATDGLRQYTLLKGYQSEGHDSAHPDYAGNYNERAGGLTDLNTLVREGRKWNSDFGVHVNATESYPVAGAFSETLVDKTDEQWDWLDQSYRIDPRRDLVSGDIIRRFKDLRDDTDPALNTLYIDVFRESGWNSDRLQRALRAQGWHVTTEWGHGLERSALWSHWANETDYGGDTSRGINSQLIRFIRNHQKDVFSDKWPTLLGAARMGNFEGWVGKTDWKTFYDIIWNDALPAKYLQANPIKRWTAHEITFFGEPATSVSDENGTRRITTDGRLVYDGGSYLLPWEPRKATAPAKLYHYNPKGGATTWQLPRGWAGTRRVALYRLTDTGRHHVTDLTPHSGKVTVDAEAGTPYVLHRERAPHTPDPDWGQGTPLRNPGFTSATTAGWTVTGPAAVVLSSLGDHELTITAGAAASATQRLTRLSPGSYTASVQVEVGEKAGERRKAALEIRTADGVTATNWTTTSTAENLVDSDRKHGTRFQRMFTRFTVPDGGGPVILALRAEAGQARVRFDNVRVVPAHPTAKDATAQKSALADKDVIAHEDFEHVPQGWGPFVKGDAGGSTDPRTHIAQRHAPFTQRGWNGKAIDDVIDGGQSLKSRGENSGVVYRTVPHTARFEPGKRYRVSFRYENEKAAQYAWITAVDEPAPRELSREQLPVATAPATLTYDFTAPDKGEAWVGLRKTGDDGTAEFVLDTFEIREI
;
A
#
# COMPACT_ATOMS: atom_id res chain seq x y z
N MET A 1 83.59 -64.74 -12.16
CA MET A 1 84.29 -65.64 -13.09
C MET A 1 84.27 -64.97 -14.47
N VAL A 2 85.46 -64.68 -14.98
CA VAL A 2 85.84 -64.48 -16.41
C VAL A 2 85.13 -63.40 -17.25
N VAL A 3 85.88 -62.30 -17.38
CA VAL A 3 86.21 -61.43 -18.53
C VAL A 3 85.86 -61.95 -19.94
N THR A 4 85.39 -61.04 -20.82
CA THR A 4 85.93 -60.68 -22.18
C THR A 4 85.00 -59.63 -22.81
N ALA A 5 85.37 -58.35 -22.97
CA ALA A 5 86.24 -57.74 -23.99
C ALA A 5 85.65 -57.71 -25.42
N ALA A 6 85.29 -56.52 -25.93
CA ALA A 6 85.80 -55.93 -27.19
C ALA A 6 85.02 -54.68 -27.66
N ALA A 7 85.81 -53.62 -27.93
CA ALA A 7 85.77 -52.66 -29.02
C ALA A 7 84.60 -51.67 -29.24
N ALA A 8 85.01 -50.41 -29.39
CA ALA A 8 84.23 -49.21 -29.69
C ALA A 8 83.92 -49.03 -31.18
N GLY A 9 82.88 -48.25 -31.46
CA GLY A 9 82.59 -47.67 -32.78
C GLY A 9 81.45 -46.65 -32.70
N ALA A 10 81.73 -45.40 -33.06
CA ALA A 10 80.76 -44.30 -33.11
C ALA A 10 79.84 -44.44 -34.33
N GLY A 11 78.53 -44.20 -34.12
CA GLY A 11 77.53 -44.08 -35.19
C GLY A 11 76.39 -43.19 -34.73
N ALA A 12 76.20 -42.06 -35.41
CA ALA A 12 75.09 -41.14 -35.19
C ALA A 12 73.77 -41.77 -35.67
N VAL A 13 72.76 -41.81 -34.80
CA VAL A 13 71.36 -42.09 -35.16
C VAL A 13 70.46 -41.05 -34.49
N LEU A 14 69.57 -40.50 -35.31
CA LEU A 14 68.65 -39.40 -35.04
C LEU A 14 67.79 -39.60 -33.78
N GLY A 15 67.87 -38.66 -32.84
CA GLY A 15 66.89 -38.51 -31.78
C GLY A 15 65.63 -37.83 -32.30
N ALA A 16 64.51 -38.55 -32.32
CA ALA A 16 63.19 -37.93 -32.44
C ALA A 16 62.95 -36.99 -31.24
N PRO A 17 62.41 -35.78 -31.44
CA PRO A 17 62.15 -34.87 -30.34
C PRO A 17 61.03 -35.46 -29.47
N THR A 18 61.36 -35.69 -28.20
CA THR A 18 60.37 -35.88 -27.13
C THR A 18 59.47 -34.64 -27.09
N LEU A 19 58.20 -34.81 -27.46
CA LEU A 19 57.15 -33.84 -27.23
C LEU A 19 57.08 -33.57 -25.73
N ALA A 20 57.59 -32.42 -25.30
CA ALA A 20 57.33 -31.90 -23.97
C ALA A 20 55.82 -31.66 -23.87
N SER A 21 55.15 -32.47 -23.04
CA SER A 21 53.77 -32.23 -22.61
C SER A 21 53.71 -30.84 -21.99
N ALA A 22 53.14 -29.87 -22.71
CA ALA A 22 52.87 -28.55 -22.19
C ALA A 22 52.03 -28.69 -20.91
N ALA A 23 52.44 -28.01 -19.83
CA ALA A 23 51.63 -27.90 -18.63
C ALA A 23 50.22 -27.37 -19.00
N PRO A 24 49.15 -27.88 -18.40
CA PRO A 24 47.80 -27.43 -18.72
C PRO A 24 47.70 -25.91 -18.48
N ALA A 25 47.08 -25.19 -19.43
CA ALA A 25 46.86 -23.77 -19.31
C ALA A 25 46.03 -23.47 -18.04
N THR A 26 46.56 -22.60 -17.17
CA THR A 26 45.93 -22.19 -15.90
C THR A 26 44.77 -21.22 -16.09
N GLU A 27 44.59 -20.74 -17.32
CA GLU A 27 43.54 -19.83 -17.74
C GLU A 27 42.99 -20.20 -19.12
N ALA A 28 41.77 -19.79 -19.39
CA ALA A 28 41.11 -19.95 -20.68
C ALA A 28 40.41 -18.65 -21.10
N ARG A 29 40.19 -18.50 -22.41
CA ARG A 29 39.48 -17.36 -22.98
C ARG A 29 38.13 -17.79 -23.51
N LEU A 30 37.08 -17.14 -23.03
CA LEU A 30 35.72 -17.22 -23.55
C LEU A 30 35.46 -16.01 -24.47
N ARG A 31 34.62 -16.15 -25.47
CA ARG A 31 34.43 -15.12 -26.50
C ARG A 31 32.98 -15.03 -26.99
N SER A 32 32.51 -13.79 -27.15
CA SER A 32 31.34 -13.40 -27.95
C SER A 32 31.77 -12.53 -29.14
N ALA A 33 30.80 -11.97 -29.88
CA ALA A 33 31.10 -10.97 -30.91
C ALA A 33 31.77 -9.71 -30.32
N ASP A 34 31.36 -9.30 -29.12
CA ASP A 34 31.70 -8.01 -28.53
C ASP A 34 32.77 -8.10 -27.43
N LEU A 35 32.89 -9.25 -26.76
CA LEU A 35 33.68 -9.38 -25.53
C LEU A 35 34.58 -10.61 -25.54
N ASP A 36 35.84 -10.41 -25.13
CA ASP A 36 36.76 -11.48 -24.71
C ASP A 36 36.78 -11.55 -23.17
N VAL A 37 36.58 -12.73 -22.60
CA VAL A 37 36.54 -12.94 -21.15
C VAL A 37 37.58 -13.96 -20.75
N GLN A 38 38.53 -13.54 -19.92
CA GLN A 38 39.56 -14.42 -19.39
C GLN A 38 39.06 -15.06 -18.09
N VAL A 39 39.13 -16.39 -17.98
CA VAL A 39 38.69 -17.16 -16.81
C VAL A 39 39.80 -18.09 -16.33
N ALA A 40 39.84 -18.40 -15.04
CA ALA A 40 40.74 -19.42 -14.52
C ALA A 40 40.22 -20.84 -14.88
N THR A 41 41.13 -21.80 -15.08
CA THR A 41 40.73 -23.22 -15.26
C THR A 41 40.67 -23.97 -13.93
N GLY A 42 41.38 -23.50 -12.90
CA GLY A 42 41.42 -24.11 -11.57
C GLY A 42 40.26 -23.77 -10.63
N PHE A 43 39.44 -22.76 -10.96
CA PHE A 43 38.28 -22.34 -10.16
C PHE A 43 37.32 -21.49 -11.03
N PRO A 44 36.00 -21.45 -10.79
CA PRO A 44 35.04 -20.64 -11.54
C PRO A 44 35.17 -19.13 -11.25
N ARG A 45 36.31 -18.55 -11.65
CA ARG A 45 36.71 -17.17 -11.43
C ARG A 45 36.93 -16.46 -12.76
N VAL A 46 36.36 -15.26 -12.89
CA VAL A 46 36.64 -14.36 -14.02
C VAL A 46 37.84 -13.48 -13.67
N ILE A 47 38.80 -13.38 -14.59
CA ILE A 47 40.05 -12.60 -14.42
C ILE A 47 39.92 -11.22 -15.07
N GLY A 48 39.19 -11.11 -16.18
CA GLY A 48 38.88 -9.82 -16.78
C GLY A 48 38.13 -9.91 -18.10
N TYR A 49 37.72 -8.73 -18.56
CA TYR A 49 36.83 -8.51 -19.69
C TYR A 49 37.51 -7.54 -20.66
N THR A 50 37.64 -7.89 -21.93
CA THR A 50 38.23 -7.03 -22.95
C THR A 50 37.20 -6.77 -24.04
N ASP A 51 36.80 -5.50 -24.17
CA ASP A 51 35.95 -5.06 -25.27
C ASP A 51 36.71 -5.23 -26.60
N ARG A 52 36.13 -6.01 -27.51
CA ARG A 52 36.82 -6.40 -28.75
C ARG A 52 36.92 -5.27 -29.76
N ARG A 53 36.07 -4.24 -29.62
CA ARG A 53 36.05 -3.08 -30.52
C ARG A 53 37.14 -2.07 -30.16
N THR A 54 37.34 -1.81 -28.87
CA THR A 54 38.19 -0.71 -28.38
C THR A 54 39.47 -1.19 -27.70
N GLY A 55 39.54 -2.47 -27.33
CA GLY A 55 40.62 -3.06 -26.53
C GLY A 55 40.62 -2.59 -25.07
N ALA A 56 39.63 -1.80 -24.64
CA ALA A 56 39.49 -1.39 -23.25
C ALA A 56 39.17 -2.60 -22.35
N ARG A 57 39.53 -2.51 -21.07
CA ARG A 57 39.45 -3.65 -20.15
C ARG A 57 38.80 -3.28 -18.83
N LEU A 58 37.92 -4.14 -18.35
CA LEU A 58 37.54 -4.23 -16.94
C LEU A 58 38.12 -5.52 -16.35
N HIS A 59 38.27 -5.54 -15.03
CA HIS A 59 38.93 -6.65 -14.33
C HIS A 59 37.90 -7.48 -13.56
N GLY A 60 38.28 -8.69 -13.19
CA GLY A 60 37.54 -9.54 -12.24
C GLY A 60 38.38 -9.71 -10.99
N GLN A 61 38.66 -10.96 -10.63
CA GLN A 61 39.60 -11.31 -9.56
C GLN A 61 40.91 -11.83 -10.14
N SER A 62 42.01 -11.15 -9.80
CA SER A 62 43.37 -11.50 -10.23
C SER A 62 44.01 -12.53 -9.30
N ASP A 63 43.80 -12.39 -7.99
CA ASP A 63 44.39 -13.28 -6.98
C ASP A 63 43.69 -14.65 -6.95
N PRO A 64 44.43 -15.77 -6.88
CA PRO A 64 43.84 -17.11 -6.86
C PRO A 64 42.76 -17.25 -5.79
N VAL A 65 41.60 -17.79 -6.20
CA VAL A 65 40.54 -18.24 -5.29
C VAL A 65 40.46 -19.75 -5.41
N THR A 66 40.60 -20.46 -4.29
CA THR A 66 40.64 -21.93 -4.26
C THR A 66 39.64 -22.55 -3.31
N THR A 67 38.90 -21.72 -2.55
CA THR A 67 37.96 -22.16 -1.52
C THR A 67 36.58 -21.56 -1.74
N LEU A 68 35.58 -22.17 -1.10
CA LEU A 68 34.24 -21.62 -0.92
C LEU A 68 33.77 -21.90 0.51
N LEU A 69 32.77 -21.17 0.96
CA LEU A 69 32.04 -21.48 2.18
C LEU A 69 30.77 -22.26 1.87
N ILE A 70 30.52 -23.32 2.63
CA ILE A 70 29.24 -24.02 2.74
C ILE A 70 28.78 -23.87 4.19
N ASP A 71 27.64 -23.25 4.42
CA ASP A 71 27.11 -23.02 5.77
C ASP A 71 28.10 -22.33 6.72
N GLY A 72 28.88 -21.40 6.16
CA GLY A 72 29.91 -20.64 6.87
C GLY A 72 31.23 -21.39 7.08
N VAL A 73 31.33 -22.66 6.68
CA VAL A 73 32.54 -23.48 6.83
C VAL A 73 33.33 -23.49 5.53
N GLU A 74 34.64 -23.26 5.61
CA GLU A 74 35.53 -23.25 4.46
C GLU A 74 35.79 -24.65 3.92
N HIS A 75 35.70 -24.80 2.60
CA HIS A 75 36.04 -26.02 1.89
C HIS A 75 36.90 -25.75 0.66
N THR A 76 37.82 -26.69 0.38
CA THR A 76 38.68 -26.70 -0.81
C THR A 76 38.24 -27.81 -1.76
N PRO A 77 37.50 -27.53 -2.84
CA PRO A 77 37.03 -28.54 -3.78
C PRO A 77 38.15 -29.00 -4.71
N LYS A 78 38.07 -30.24 -5.18
CA LYS A 78 38.80 -30.67 -6.38
C LYS A 78 38.05 -30.16 -7.61
N VAL A 79 38.69 -29.30 -8.40
CA VAL A 79 38.06 -28.65 -9.56
C VAL A 79 38.47 -29.33 -10.87
N THR A 80 37.49 -29.61 -11.72
CA THR A 80 37.72 -29.93 -13.13
C THR A 80 37.00 -28.92 -14.01
N CYS A 81 37.64 -28.49 -15.11
CA CYS A 81 37.09 -27.48 -16.01
C CYS A 81 37.09 -27.98 -17.46
N THR A 82 35.99 -27.73 -18.17
CA THR A 82 35.87 -27.90 -19.62
C THR A 82 35.47 -26.58 -20.25
N THR A 83 36.16 -26.18 -21.32
CA THR A 83 35.88 -24.92 -22.01
C THR A 83 35.44 -25.18 -23.44
N ARG A 84 34.55 -24.30 -23.95
CA ARG A 84 34.06 -24.32 -25.32
C ARG A 84 33.73 -22.90 -25.73
N GLY A 85 34.59 -22.26 -26.53
CA GLY A 85 34.34 -20.99 -27.23
C GLY A 85 33.74 -19.85 -26.40
N ASP A 86 32.44 -19.90 -26.15
CA ASP A 86 31.61 -18.94 -25.41
C ASP A 86 31.40 -19.29 -23.92
N ARG A 87 31.82 -20.48 -23.47
CA ARG A 87 31.52 -20.98 -22.11
C ARG A 87 32.65 -21.78 -21.45
N ALA A 88 32.66 -21.77 -20.12
CA ALA A 88 33.41 -22.68 -19.28
C ALA A 88 32.46 -23.39 -18.31
N THR A 89 32.69 -24.67 -18.04
CA THR A 89 31.94 -25.48 -17.08
C THR A 89 32.91 -26.10 -16.09
N TYR A 90 32.59 -25.97 -14.81
CA TYR A 90 33.39 -26.41 -13.69
C TYR A 90 32.60 -27.43 -12.87
N THR A 91 33.28 -28.47 -12.40
CA THR A 91 32.75 -29.37 -11.38
C THR A 91 33.64 -29.25 -10.15
N LEU A 92 33.04 -28.82 -9.04
CA LEU A 92 33.68 -28.67 -7.74
C LEU A 92 33.31 -29.89 -6.90
N ALA A 93 34.22 -30.84 -6.77
CA ALA A 93 34.03 -32.07 -5.99
C ALA A 93 34.53 -31.89 -4.56
N LEU A 94 33.64 -32.15 -3.59
CA LEU A 94 33.86 -32.09 -2.16
C LEU A 94 33.56 -33.46 -1.54
N GLU A 95 34.03 -33.69 -0.31
CA GLU A 95 33.55 -34.84 0.45
C GLU A 95 32.06 -34.63 0.80
N GLY A 96 31.18 -35.48 0.27
CA GLY A 96 29.74 -35.41 0.53
C GLY A 96 28.92 -34.44 -0.33
N ALA A 97 29.55 -33.64 -1.21
CA ALA A 97 28.84 -32.76 -2.15
C ALA A 97 29.56 -32.59 -3.50
N THR A 98 28.82 -32.23 -4.54
CA THR A 98 29.34 -31.81 -5.84
C THR A 98 28.54 -30.63 -6.37
N ILE A 99 29.24 -29.57 -6.78
CA ILE A 99 28.63 -28.33 -7.28
C ILE A 99 29.13 -28.10 -8.71
N ASP A 100 28.22 -28.00 -9.67
CA ASP A 100 28.54 -27.68 -11.05
C ASP A 100 28.30 -26.18 -11.31
N VAL A 101 29.30 -25.48 -11.85
CA VAL A 101 29.28 -24.03 -12.10
C VAL A 101 29.56 -23.75 -13.57
N GLY A 102 28.86 -22.80 -14.17
CA GLY A 102 29.05 -22.35 -15.54
C GLY A 102 29.39 -20.87 -15.61
N ILE A 103 30.30 -20.51 -16.52
CA ILE A 103 30.53 -19.13 -16.96
C ILE A 103 30.22 -19.08 -18.46
N ARG A 104 29.32 -18.19 -18.88
CA ARG A 104 28.91 -18.03 -20.28
C ARG A 104 28.96 -16.57 -20.71
N VAL A 105 29.40 -16.32 -21.94
CA VAL A 105 29.50 -14.99 -22.54
C VAL A 105 28.53 -14.87 -23.71
N GLU A 106 27.66 -13.86 -23.67
CA GLU A 106 26.69 -13.55 -24.73
C GLU A 106 26.63 -12.04 -24.97
N GLY A 107 27.05 -11.58 -26.14
CA GLY A 107 27.22 -10.15 -26.41
C GLY A 107 28.17 -9.52 -25.37
N THR A 108 27.69 -8.50 -24.66
CA THR A 108 28.42 -7.87 -23.54
C THR A 108 28.06 -8.42 -22.16
N ARG A 109 27.25 -9.48 -22.08
CA ARG A 109 26.81 -10.12 -20.83
C ARG A 109 27.67 -11.33 -20.51
N VAL A 110 27.97 -11.50 -19.22
CA VAL A 110 28.68 -12.67 -18.69
C VAL A 110 27.89 -13.24 -17.52
N THR A 111 27.39 -14.46 -17.67
CA THR A 111 26.61 -15.15 -16.63
C THR A 111 27.45 -16.20 -15.94
N TRP A 112 27.70 -15.97 -14.65
CA TRP A 112 28.20 -16.95 -13.70
C TRP A 112 27.01 -17.61 -13.01
N HIS A 113 26.92 -18.95 -13.00
CA HIS A 113 25.77 -19.63 -12.41
C HIS A 113 26.11 -21.04 -11.93
N VAL A 114 25.51 -21.45 -10.83
CA VAL A 114 25.47 -22.85 -10.41
C VAL A 114 24.41 -23.55 -11.26
N THR A 115 24.80 -24.60 -11.98
CA THR A 115 23.89 -25.38 -12.81
C THR A 115 23.31 -26.57 -12.09
N ARG A 116 24.00 -27.07 -11.05
CA ARG A 116 23.56 -28.22 -10.27
C ARG A 116 24.28 -28.33 -8.93
N ILE A 117 23.54 -28.76 -7.90
CA ILE A 117 24.08 -29.16 -6.60
C ILE A 117 23.64 -30.60 -6.35
N ARG A 118 24.58 -31.45 -5.94
CA ARG A 118 24.34 -32.83 -5.50
C ARG A 118 24.99 -33.00 -4.14
N ASP A 119 24.20 -33.07 -3.08
CA ASP A 119 24.69 -33.14 -1.71
C ASP A 119 24.20 -34.41 -1.00
N THR A 120 24.83 -34.77 0.12
CA THR A 120 24.52 -35.98 0.90
C THR A 120 24.32 -35.63 2.37
N ALA A 121 23.94 -36.59 3.21
CA ALA A 121 23.83 -36.34 4.65
C ALA A 121 25.18 -35.96 5.30
N ALA A 122 26.31 -36.33 4.70
CA ALA A 122 27.64 -35.98 5.21
C ALA A 122 27.98 -34.50 5.01
N LEU A 123 27.41 -33.87 3.97
CA LEU A 123 27.55 -32.44 3.71
C LEU A 123 26.31 -31.99 2.95
N ARG A 124 25.32 -31.44 3.67
CA ARG A 124 24.16 -30.79 3.08
C ARG A 124 24.48 -29.32 2.85
N VAL A 125 24.12 -28.82 1.67
CA VAL A 125 24.38 -27.43 1.29
C VAL A 125 23.17 -26.58 1.68
N GLY A 126 23.26 -25.80 2.76
CA GLY A 126 22.29 -24.74 3.04
C GLY A 126 22.57 -23.47 2.25
N THR A 127 23.75 -22.91 2.48
CA THR A 127 24.23 -21.65 1.90
C THR A 127 25.57 -21.84 1.18
N LEU A 128 25.84 -21.00 0.20
CA LEU A 128 27.08 -20.97 -0.57
C LEU A 128 27.66 -19.55 -0.58
N GLN A 129 28.97 -19.42 -0.40
CA GLN A 129 29.67 -18.15 -0.58
C GLN A 129 31.04 -18.36 -1.22
N PHE A 130 31.34 -17.59 -2.26
CA PHE A 130 32.61 -17.64 -2.97
C PHE A 130 33.46 -16.43 -2.54
N LEU A 131 33.87 -16.40 -1.27
CA LEU A 131 34.56 -15.24 -0.69
C LEU A 131 35.82 -14.87 -1.49
N GLY A 132 35.99 -13.58 -1.75
CA GLY A 132 37.09 -13.07 -2.54
C GLY A 132 36.98 -13.34 -4.03
N ASN A 133 35.92 -13.98 -4.54
CA ASN A 133 35.69 -14.20 -5.96
C ASN A 133 35.02 -12.98 -6.61
N ALA A 134 35.72 -11.85 -6.63
CA ALA A 134 35.26 -10.64 -7.29
C ALA A 134 34.95 -10.89 -8.77
N LEU A 135 33.70 -10.63 -9.16
CA LEU A 135 33.26 -10.80 -10.54
C LEU A 135 33.57 -9.56 -11.37
N LEU A 136 33.65 -8.38 -10.77
CA LEU A 136 33.92 -7.14 -11.48
C LEU A 136 34.81 -6.22 -10.63
N SER A 137 35.79 -5.57 -11.26
CA SER A 137 36.69 -4.65 -10.56
C SER A 137 37.33 -3.61 -11.49
N VAL A 138 37.80 -2.51 -10.89
CA VAL A 138 38.46 -1.38 -11.55
C VAL A 138 39.69 -0.95 -10.75
N ARG A 139 40.73 -0.48 -11.44
CA ARG A 139 42.03 -0.14 -10.85
C ARG A 139 42.35 1.34 -10.98
N SER A 140 43.12 1.87 -10.04
CA SER A 140 43.58 3.26 -10.03
C SER A 140 44.53 3.64 -11.18
N ASP A 141 45.06 2.67 -11.94
CA ASP A 141 45.84 2.92 -13.16
C ASP A 141 44.96 3.09 -14.41
N GLN A 142 43.63 3.02 -14.25
CA GLN A 142 42.64 3.31 -15.27
C GLN A 142 42.10 4.72 -15.06
N PRO A 143 42.29 5.65 -16.02
CA PRO A 143 41.76 7.02 -15.92
C PRO A 143 40.25 7.05 -15.66
N GLY A 144 39.82 7.88 -14.70
CA GLY A 144 38.42 8.00 -14.30
C GLY A 144 37.85 6.81 -13.51
N ALA A 145 38.70 5.92 -12.98
CA ALA A 145 38.25 4.76 -12.22
C ALA A 145 37.39 5.13 -11.01
N THR A 146 36.15 4.66 -11.01
CA THR A 146 35.15 4.91 -9.97
C THR A 146 34.35 3.67 -9.64
N LEU A 147 33.89 3.58 -8.40
CA LEU A 147 32.87 2.63 -7.93
C LEU A 147 31.78 3.42 -7.20
N LEU A 148 30.52 3.23 -7.59
CA LEU A 148 29.37 3.78 -6.91
C LEU A 148 28.52 2.62 -6.37
N ALA A 149 28.42 2.51 -5.05
CA ALA A 149 27.61 1.51 -4.35
C ALA A 149 26.45 2.18 -3.61
N ALA A 150 25.30 1.50 -3.57
CA ALA A 150 24.09 1.99 -2.92
C ALA A 150 23.51 0.95 -1.96
N ARG A 151 23.31 1.37 -0.71
CA ARG A 151 22.49 0.67 0.29
C ARG A 151 21.10 1.28 0.36
N LEU A 152 20.18 0.58 1.01
CA LEU A 152 18.88 1.15 1.33
C LEU A 152 19.03 2.06 2.54
N ASP A 153 18.74 3.35 2.36
CA ASP A 153 18.76 4.37 3.43
C ASP A 153 17.44 5.14 3.33
N LEU A 154 16.66 5.16 4.40
CA LEU A 154 15.36 5.84 4.44
C LEU A 154 15.43 7.18 5.19
N ASP A 155 16.57 7.49 5.81
CA ASP A 155 16.75 8.73 6.53
C ASP A 155 16.91 9.87 5.53
N LYS A 156 15.98 10.82 5.58
CA LYS A 156 16.01 12.01 4.76
C LYS A 156 17.35 12.73 4.92
N ALA A 157 17.95 12.81 6.10
CA ALA A 157 19.22 13.52 6.29
C ALA A 157 20.45 12.84 5.65
N LYS A 158 20.40 11.54 5.33
CA LYS A 158 21.57 10.76 4.87
C LYS A 158 21.61 10.59 3.34
N SER A 159 22.45 9.66 2.88
CA SER A 159 22.51 9.13 1.53
C SER A 159 22.87 7.65 1.62
N GLY A 160 22.18 6.81 0.85
CA GLY A 160 22.54 5.41 0.67
C GLY A 160 23.73 5.21 -0.28
N ASP A 161 24.18 6.26 -0.98
CA ASP A 161 25.24 6.17 -1.98
C ASP A 161 26.63 6.39 -1.37
N THR A 162 27.58 5.55 -1.80
CA THR A 162 29.01 5.68 -1.54
C THR A 162 29.75 5.72 -2.87
N LEU A 163 30.29 6.89 -3.23
CA LEU A 163 31.17 7.06 -4.39
C LEU A 163 32.62 6.90 -3.95
N ILE A 164 33.37 6.05 -4.65
CA ILE A 164 34.79 5.83 -4.47
C ILE A 164 35.50 6.19 -5.77
N GLU A 165 36.24 7.29 -5.75
CA GLU A 165 37.15 7.67 -6.84
C GLU A 165 38.53 7.06 -6.57
N LEU A 166 39.07 6.33 -7.55
CA LEU A 166 40.31 5.60 -7.37
C LEU A 166 41.52 6.39 -7.85
N THR A 167 42.46 6.56 -6.93
CA THR A 167 43.82 6.99 -7.17
C THR A 167 44.77 5.96 -6.57
N ALA A 168 46.06 6.04 -6.90
CA ALA A 168 47.07 5.20 -6.25
C ALA A 168 47.12 5.41 -4.73
N ASP A 169 46.61 6.56 -4.26
CA ASP A 169 46.60 6.98 -2.86
C ASP A 169 45.31 6.67 -2.09
N THR A 170 44.24 6.24 -2.79
CA THR A 170 42.95 5.89 -2.17
C THR A 170 43.14 4.83 -1.07
N PRO A 171 42.66 5.05 0.17
CA PRO A 171 42.86 4.13 1.28
C PRO A 171 42.14 2.79 1.05
N ALA A 172 42.68 1.72 1.64
CA ALA A 172 41.98 0.44 1.67
C ALA A 172 40.76 0.57 2.60
N HIS A 173 39.67 -0.09 2.24
CA HIS A 173 38.46 -0.15 3.04
C HIS A 173 38.06 -1.61 3.25
N ALA A 174 37.54 -1.91 4.44
CA ALA A 174 36.93 -3.20 4.70
C ALA A 174 35.78 -3.47 3.71
N ALA A 175 35.48 -4.75 3.49
CA ALA A 175 34.33 -5.12 2.67
C ALA A 175 33.05 -4.55 3.32
N ALA A 176 32.16 -3.98 2.51
CA ALA A 176 30.86 -3.48 2.93
C ALA A 176 29.77 -3.95 1.97
N GLY A 177 28.56 -4.21 2.49
CA GLY A 177 27.44 -4.70 1.70
C GLY A 177 26.66 -3.57 1.03
N CYS A 178 26.02 -3.89 -0.08
CA CYS A 178 25.16 -2.98 -0.83
C CYS A 178 24.09 -3.75 -1.61
N ALA A 179 23.00 -3.05 -1.93
CA ALA A 179 21.91 -3.58 -2.73
C ALA A 179 22.23 -3.50 -4.23
N TYR A 180 22.91 -2.42 -4.64
CA TYR A 180 23.28 -2.11 -6.01
C TYR A 180 24.69 -1.52 -6.05
N ALA A 181 25.46 -1.85 -7.08
CA ALA A 181 26.72 -1.17 -7.33
C ALA A 181 27.06 -1.19 -8.82
N VAL A 182 27.75 -0.14 -9.24
CA VAL A 182 28.31 0.01 -10.58
C VAL A 182 29.75 0.47 -10.47
N LEU A 183 30.55 0.16 -11.48
CA LEU A 183 31.90 0.73 -11.61
C LEU A 183 32.14 1.18 -13.05
N ALA A 184 33.05 2.13 -13.19
CA ALA A 184 33.42 2.67 -14.49
C ALA A 184 34.83 3.23 -14.49
N HIS A 185 35.36 3.43 -15.68
CA HIS A 185 36.50 4.29 -15.99
C HIS A 185 36.22 4.94 -17.35
N ASP A 186 37.09 5.84 -17.84
CA ASP A 186 36.86 6.70 -19.01
C ASP A 186 36.51 6.00 -20.35
N ARG A 187 36.52 4.66 -20.41
CA ARG A 187 36.23 3.89 -21.63
C ARG A 187 35.23 2.75 -21.45
N LEU A 188 35.04 2.24 -20.23
CA LEU A 188 34.12 1.14 -19.95
C LEU A 188 33.48 1.27 -18.57
N GLY A 189 32.22 0.86 -18.49
CA GLY A 189 31.47 0.66 -17.25
C GLY A 189 30.94 -0.76 -17.13
N GLY A 190 30.53 -1.14 -15.93
CA GLY A 190 29.87 -2.42 -15.70
C GLY A 190 29.09 -2.51 -14.39
N ALA A 191 28.16 -3.47 -14.36
CA ALA A 191 27.25 -3.71 -13.25
C ALA A 191 27.00 -5.22 -13.06
N ILE A 192 26.46 -5.60 -11.89
CA ILE A 192 26.15 -6.99 -11.53
C ILE A 192 24.69 -7.12 -11.07
N GLU A 193 23.94 -8.05 -11.65
CA GLU A 193 22.68 -8.56 -11.08
C GLU A 193 22.90 -9.96 -10.50
N THR A 194 22.33 -10.25 -9.32
CA THR A 194 22.51 -11.52 -8.61
C THR A 194 21.26 -11.93 -7.83
N ASN A 195 21.11 -13.23 -7.55
CA ASN A 195 20.13 -13.76 -6.59
C ASN A 195 20.74 -14.14 -5.23
N SER A 196 21.92 -13.64 -4.91
CA SER A 196 22.49 -13.71 -3.57
C SER A 196 21.51 -13.12 -2.56
N VAL A 197 21.35 -13.83 -1.45
CA VAL A 197 20.47 -13.51 -0.35
C VAL A 197 20.96 -14.26 0.88
N TYR A 198 21.07 -13.54 2.00
CA TYR A 198 21.40 -14.13 3.29
C TYR A 198 20.26 -14.98 3.82
N ASP A 199 20.60 -16.15 4.36
CA ASP A 199 19.60 -17.03 4.95
C ASP A 199 19.04 -16.46 6.26
N THR A 200 19.95 -16.04 7.15
CA THR A 200 19.66 -15.43 8.45
C THR A 200 20.51 -14.16 8.61
N PRO A 201 20.08 -13.03 8.03
CA PRO A 201 20.81 -11.77 8.15
C PRO A 201 20.82 -11.27 9.61
N ASP A 202 21.91 -10.62 9.99
CA ASP A 202 22.05 -9.85 11.23
C ASP A 202 21.54 -8.41 11.05
N SER A 203 21.68 -7.58 12.09
CA SER A 203 21.25 -6.17 12.05
C SER A 203 21.96 -5.32 11.00
N THR A 204 23.16 -5.71 10.58
CA THR A 204 23.94 -4.95 9.57
C THR A 204 23.51 -5.35 8.17
N SER A 205 23.53 -6.65 7.89
CA SER A 205 23.20 -7.24 6.58
C SER A 205 21.72 -7.11 6.22
N SER A 206 20.83 -7.00 7.21
CA SER A 206 19.40 -6.75 7.01
C SER A 206 19.14 -5.37 6.38
N TRP A 207 19.79 -4.32 6.87
CA TRP A 207 19.56 -2.94 6.40
C TRP A 207 20.21 -2.64 5.05
N GLU A 208 21.43 -3.11 4.82
CA GLU A 208 22.13 -2.84 3.57
C GLU A 208 21.60 -3.63 2.36
N ASN A 209 20.73 -4.63 2.60
CA ASN A 209 20.21 -5.57 1.60
C ASN A 209 21.37 -6.18 0.80
N GLY A 210 22.34 -6.76 1.52
CA GLY A 210 23.72 -7.09 1.09
C GLY A 210 23.85 -8.15 -0.01
N ARG A 211 23.22 -7.92 -1.16
CA ARG A 211 23.32 -8.76 -2.37
C ARG A 211 24.73 -8.73 -2.93
N LEU A 212 25.39 -7.59 -2.85
CA LEU A 212 26.75 -7.40 -3.32
C LEU A 212 27.62 -6.90 -2.16
N TRP A 213 28.90 -7.26 -2.20
CA TRP A 213 29.93 -6.65 -1.40
C TRP A 213 30.83 -5.81 -2.30
N HIS A 214 31.24 -4.65 -1.79
CA HIS A 214 32.31 -3.87 -2.37
C HIS A 214 33.51 -3.79 -1.43
N ARG A 215 34.71 -3.78 -1.99
CA ARG A 215 35.96 -3.72 -1.23
C ARG A 215 37.02 -2.94 -1.98
N VAL A 216 37.83 -2.18 -1.24
CA VAL A 216 39.02 -1.48 -1.77
C VAL A 216 40.27 -2.07 -1.14
N VAL A 217 41.18 -2.58 -1.99
CA VAL A 217 42.46 -3.16 -1.57
C VAL A 217 43.61 -2.44 -2.26
N ARG A 218 44.78 -2.42 -1.62
CA ARG A 218 46.03 -1.91 -2.19
C ARG A 218 46.95 -3.08 -2.47
N ALA A 219 47.44 -3.17 -3.70
CA ALA A 219 48.36 -4.22 -4.14
C ALA A 219 49.32 -3.64 -5.19
N GLU A 220 50.61 -3.95 -5.06
CA GLU A 220 51.63 -3.63 -6.07
C GLU A 220 51.66 -2.15 -6.52
N GLY A 221 51.48 -1.21 -5.59
CA GLY A 221 51.48 0.24 -5.90
C GLY A 221 50.22 0.74 -6.63
N ARG A 222 49.17 -0.07 -6.72
CA ARG A 222 47.85 0.30 -7.26
C ARG A 222 46.76 0.04 -6.23
N THR A 223 45.63 0.73 -6.41
CA THR A 223 44.41 0.50 -5.64
C THR A 223 43.38 -0.17 -6.54
N LEU A 224 42.67 -1.16 -6.01
CA LEU A 224 41.64 -1.95 -6.69
C LEU A 224 40.33 -1.82 -5.92
N ALA A 225 39.26 -1.44 -6.61
CA ALA A 225 37.90 -1.53 -6.10
C ALA A 225 37.18 -2.68 -6.81
N SER A 226 36.51 -3.53 -6.03
CA SER A 226 35.96 -4.79 -6.52
C SER A 226 34.53 -5.03 -6.01
N LEU A 227 33.75 -5.76 -6.81
CA LEU A 227 32.39 -6.19 -6.53
C LEU A 227 32.30 -7.71 -6.56
N GLU A 228 31.71 -8.29 -5.51
CA GLU A 228 31.46 -9.72 -5.40
C GLU A 228 30.04 -10.01 -4.90
N PRO A 229 29.39 -11.11 -5.32
CA PRO A 229 28.12 -11.53 -4.74
C PRO A 229 28.24 -11.86 -3.24
N GLY A 230 27.20 -11.56 -2.48
CA GLY A 230 27.03 -12.01 -1.09
C GLY A 230 26.76 -13.51 -0.98
N GLN A 231 26.28 -13.93 0.20
CA GLN A 231 25.85 -15.32 0.43
C GLN A 231 24.69 -15.69 -0.52
N PHE A 232 24.69 -16.91 -1.03
CA PHE A 232 23.54 -17.50 -1.72
C PHE A 232 22.87 -18.51 -0.80
N THR A 233 21.55 -18.45 -0.70
CA THR A 233 20.75 -19.45 0.03
C THR A 233 20.19 -20.48 -0.95
N TYR A 234 20.60 -21.74 -0.84
CA TYR A 234 20.08 -22.86 -1.64
C TYR A 234 19.03 -23.66 -0.87
N ARG A 235 19.28 -23.92 0.41
CA ARG A 235 18.32 -24.54 1.34
C ARG A 235 18.34 -23.75 2.63
N ALA A 236 17.32 -22.92 2.83
CA ALA A 236 17.20 -22.11 4.03
C ALA A 236 17.12 -22.98 5.28
N LYS A 237 17.76 -22.57 6.37
CA LYS A 237 17.63 -23.19 7.70
C LYS A 237 16.15 -23.45 8.04
N THR A 238 15.86 -24.55 8.71
CA THR A 238 14.50 -25.08 9.01
C THR A 238 13.69 -25.60 7.81
N SER A 239 14.13 -25.41 6.58
CA SER A 239 13.44 -25.99 5.40
C SER A 239 13.63 -27.51 5.34
N PRO A 240 12.60 -28.27 4.89
CA PRO A 240 12.75 -29.69 4.58
C PRO A 240 13.86 -29.94 3.56
N THR A 241 14.50 -31.11 3.59
CA THR A 241 15.65 -31.42 2.72
C THR A 241 15.36 -31.27 1.23
N GLY A 242 14.11 -31.48 0.81
CA GLY A 242 13.66 -31.35 -0.57
C GLY A 242 13.16 -29.97 -1.00
N ASP A 243 13.02 -29.01 -0.07
CA ASP A 243 12.65 -27.63 -0.42
C ASP A 243 13.91 -26.79 -0.60
N THR A 244 14.16 -26.38 -1.84
CA THR A 244 15.36 -25.62 -2.22
C THR A 244 14.96 -24.40 -3.05
N ASP A 245 15.73 -23.34 -2.90
CA ASP A 245 15.61 -22.10 -3.65
C ASP A 245 16.22 -22.21 -5.06
N PRO A 246 15.91 -21.26 -5.97
CA PRO A 246 16.54 -21.19 -7.28
C PRO A 246 18.06 -21.20 -7.19
N LEU A 247 18.73 -21.91 -8.11
CA LEU A 247 20.18 -22.05 -8.08
C LEU A 247 20.89 -20.68 -8.16
N PRO A 248 22.05 -20.52 -7.48
CA PRO A 248 22.84 -19.30 -7.49
C PRO A 248 23.20 -18.81 -8.90
N TYR A 249 23.06 -17.51 -9.15
CA TYR A 249 23.58 -16.86 -10.35
C TYR A 249 24.03 -15.41 -10.08
N ALA A 250 24.94 -14.95 -10.93
CA ALA A 250 25.29 -13.55 -11.09
C ALA A 250 25.52 -13.25 -12.59
N THR A 251 24.96 -12.16 -13.09
CA THR A 251 25.18 -11.67 -14.45
C THR A 251 25.90 -10.34 -14.41
N VAL A 252 27.04 -10.27 -15.07
CA VAL A 252 27.81 -9.05 -15.30
C VAL A 252 27.43 -8.49 -16.67
N ILE A 253 27.24 -7.18 -16.78
CA ILE A 253 27.14 -6.48 -18.07
C ILE A 253 28.24 -5.46 -18.21
N ILE A 254 28.90 -5.45 -19.38
CA ILE A 254 29.94 -4.48 -19.75
C ILE A 254 29.36 -3.50 -20.77
N THR A 255 29.76 -2.22 -20.67
CA THR A 255 29.28 -1.18 -21.56
C THR A 255 30.32 -0.10 -21.83
N GLY A 256 30.21 0.60 -22.96
CA GLY A 256 30.76 1.94 -23.15
C GLY A 256 29.67 3.00 -22.94
N ASP A 257 29.80 4.14 -23.60
CA ASP A 257 28.82 5.24 -23.58
C ASP A 257 27.42 4.76 -24.03
N ARG A 258 26.41 4.99 -23.18
CA ARG A 258 25.00 4.64 -23.37
C ARG A 258 24.08 5.86 -23.40
N ASN A 259 24.53 7.01 -22.88
CA ASN A 259 23.72 8.22 -22.85
C ASN A 259 24.07 9.19 -24.01
N GLY A 260 25.16 8.95 -24.75
CA GLY A 260 25.61 9.73 -25.90
C GLY A 260 26.24 11.08 -25.53
N ASP A 261 26.75 11.23 -24.30
CA ASP A 261 27.47 12.44 -23.88
C ASP A 261 28.98 12.41 -24.17
N GLY A 262 29.49 11.30 -24.71
CA GLY A 262 30.89 11.14 -25.09
C GLY A 262 31.82 10.79 -23.94
N THR A 263 31.30 10.59 -22.73
CA THR A 263 32.03 10.10 -21.55
C THR A 263 31.55 8.71 -21.17
N VAL A 264 32.33 7.98 -20.37
CA VAL A 264 31.90 6.73 -19.77
C VAL A 264 32.03 6.83 -18.26
N ASP A 265 30.90 6.84 -17.57
CA ASP A 265 30.84 6.98 -16.12
C ASP A 265 29.87 5.96 -15.46
N TRP A 266 29.56 6.19 -14.19
CA TRP A 266 28.63 5.34 -13.44
C TRP A 266 27.21 5.34 -14.04
N GLN A 267 26.79 6.41 -14.72
CA GLN A 267 25.47 6.52 -15.34
C GLN A 267 25.35 5.56 -16.50
N ASP A 268 26.39 5.39 -17.34
CA ASP A 268 26.37 4.40 -18.42
C ASP A 268 26.28 2.98 -17.90
N ALA A 269 27.06 2.66 -16.87
CA ALA A 269 26.97 1.38 -16.17
C ALA A 269 25.58 1.16 -15.56
N ALA A 270 24.97 2.19 -14.97
CA ALA A 270 23.62 2.15 -14.43
C ALA A 270 22.54 2.01 -15.51
N ILE A 271 22.72 2.63 -16.69
CA ILE A 271 21.84 2.43 -17.85
C ILE A 271 21.93 0.98 -18.32
N ALA A 272 23.14 0.44 -18.47
CA ALA A 272 23.35 -0.95 -18.87
C ALA A 272 22.82 -1.94 -17.82
N PHE A 273 22.88 -1.62 -16.54
CA PHE A 273 22.30 -2.46 -15.48
C PHE A 273 20.79 -2.72 -15.69
N ARG A 274 20.05 -1.78 -16.28
CA ARG A 274 18.63 -1.96 -16.60
C ARG A 274 18.38 -3.15 -17.55
N ASP A 275 19.36 -3.52 -18.36
CA ASP A 275 19.27 -4.64 -19.32
C ASP A 275 19.30 -6.01 -18.63
N ILE A 276 19.71 -6.08 -17.36
CA ILE A 276 19.89 -7.34 -16.61
C ILE A 276 19.17 -7.37 -15.26
N MET A 277 18.74 -6.22 -14.71
CA MET A 277 18.10 -6.14 -13.41
C MET A 277 16.70 -6.76 -13.38
N VAL A 278 16.27 -7.24 -12.20
CA VAL A 278 14.86 -7.64 -12.01
C VAL A 278 13.93 -6.42 -12.08
N THR A 279 12.89 -6.55 -12.90
CA THR A 279 11.79 -5.58 -13.03
C THR A 279 10.59 -6.03 -12.18
N PRO A 280 10.07 -5.16 -11.29
CA PRO A 280 8.83 -5.43 -10.57
C PRO A 280 7.64 -5.60 -11.53
N LEU A 281 6.71 -6.49 -11.20
CA LEU A 281 5.44 -6.58 -11.93
C LEU A 281 4.68 -5.26 -11.79
N GLY A 282 4.10 -4.76 -12.89
CA GLY A 282 3.34 -3.50 -12.92
C GLY A 282 4.18 -2.23 -13.05
N ALA A 283 5.52 -2.34 -13.15
CA ALA A 283 6.44 -1.20 -13.22
C ALA A 283 6.23 -0.31 -14.46
N ASP A 284 5.95 -0.89 -15.62
CA ASP A 284 5.82 -0.16 -16.89
C ASP A 284 4.66 0.86 -16.92
N GLU A 285 3.71 0.69 -16.00
CA GLU A 285 2.51 1.51 -15.87
C GLU A 285 2.51 2.37 -14.60
N GLN A 286 3.58 2.36 -13.79
CA GLN A 286 3.60 3.08 -12.51
C GLN A 286 3.40 4.60 -12.66
N HIS A 287 3.88 5.18 -13.76
CA HIS A 287 3.68 6.60 -14.08
C HIS A 287 2.21 6.95 -14.35
N LEU A 288 1.35 5.97 -14.64
CA LEU A 288 -0.07 6.21 -14.86
C LEU A 288 -0.83 6.37 -13.55
N ARG A 289 -0.39 5.74 -12.45
CA ARG A 289 -1.03 5.77 -11.12
C ARG A 289 -0.84 7.12 -10.44
N VAL A 290 -1.53 8.14 -10.95
CA VAL A 290 -1.36 9.53 -10.49
C VAL A 290 -2.09 9.80 -9.17
N VAL A 291 -3.18 9.09 -8.90
CA VAL A 291 -4.08 9.42 -7.78
C VAL A 291 -4.14 8.26 -6.78
N PRO A 292 -3.13 8.08 -5.91
CA PRO A 292 -3.25 7.17 -4.77
C PRO A 292 -4.18 7.76 -3.70
N HIS A 293 -5.04 6.91 -3.10
CA HIS A 293 -5.94 7.27 -1.99
C HIS A 293 -6.31 6.03 -1.15
N ILE A 294 -6.71 6.23 0.12
CA ILE A 294 -7.05 5.14 1.06
C ILE A 294 -8.48 5.32 1.58
N PRO A 295 -9.46 4.59 1.03
CA PRO A 295 -10.74 4.37 1.69
C PRO A 295 -10.50 3.56 2.97
N PHE A 296 -10.82 4.16 4.12
CA PHE A 296 -10.45 3.62 5.43
C PHE A 296 -11.67 3.15 6.22
N ASN A 297 -11.69 1.88 6.63
CA ASN A 297 -12.68 1.33 7.55
C ASN A 297 -12.01 0.85 8.83
N PHE A 298 -12.63 1.10 9.97
CA PHE A 298 -12.09 0.75 11.27
C PHE A 298 -13.19 0.47 12.30
N ALA A 299 -12.89 -0.37 13.30
CA ALA A 299 -13.67 -0.51 14.53
C ALA A 299 -15.18 -0.78 14.34
N SER A 300 -15.55 -1.63 13.37
CA SER A 300 -16.93 -1.98 13.02
C SER A 300 -17.77 -0.84 12.44
N GLN A 301 -17.21 0.37 12.27
CA GLN A 301 -17.98 1.56 11.90
C GLN A 301 -18.48 1.53 10.45
N ALA A 302 -17.76 0.83 9.57
CA ALA A 302 -17.99 0.81 8.12
C ALA A 302 -18.20 2.23 7.56
N THR A 303 -17.26 3.13 7.84
CA THR A 303 -17.28 4.54 7.44
C THR A 303 -17.16 4.72 5.92
N ASN A 304 -16.50 3.78 5.24
CA ASN A 304 -16.35 3.74 3.79
C ASN A 304 -16.77 2.36 3.23
N PRO A 305 -18.09 2.01 3.19
CA PRO A 305 -18.55 0.76 2.60
C PRO A 305 -18.12 0.61 1.14
N PHE A 306 -17.90 -0.61 0.66
CA PHE A 306 -17.28 -0.85 -0.65
C PHE A 306 -18.03 -0.17 -1.82
N LEU A 307 -19.37 -0.18 -1.78
CA LEU A 307 -20.17 0.48 -2.84
C LEU A 307 -20.22 2.02 -2.71
N ALA A 308 -19.97 2.58 -1.53
CA ALA A 308 -19.75 4.02 -1.39
C ALA A 308 -18.38 4.42 -1.93
N THR A 309 -17.35 3.59 -1.71
CA THR A 309 -16.04 3.74 -2.34
C THR A 309 -16.12 3.72 -3.86
N LEU A 310 -17.03 2.94 -4.46
CA LEU A 310 -17.23 2.93 -5.92
C LEU A 310 -17.68 4.31 -6.43
N ASP A 311 -18.58 4.98 -5.71
CA ASP A 311 -18.94 6.36 -6.01
C ASP A 311 -17.75 7.32 -5.79
N GLY A 312 -16.93 7.12 -4.75
CA GLY A 312 -15.66 7.84 -4.59
C GLY A 312 -14.72 7.73 -5.81
N VAL A 313 -14.53 6.50 -6.31
CA VAL A 313 -13.72 6.21 -7.51
C VAL A 313 -14.27 6.91 -8.76
N LYS A 314 -15.60 6.92 -8.94
CA LYS A 314 -16.28 7.63 -10.04
C LYS A 314 -16.04 9.14 -9.92
N ARG A 315 -16.21 9.70 -8.73
CA ARG A 315 -16.00 11.12 -8.44
C ARG A 315 -14.58 11.56 -8.77
N ILE A 316 -13.57 10.81 -8.35
CA ILE A 316 -12.16 11.09 -8.68
C ILE A 316 -11.93 11.01 -10.19
N SER A 317 -12.47 10.00 -10.87
CA SER A 317 -12.34 9.87 -12.33
C SER A 317 -12.96 11.07 -13.05
N LEU A 318 -14.12 11.57 -12.59
CA LEU A 318 -14.73 12.78 -13.15
C LEU A 318 -13.85 14.01 -12.90
N ALA A 319 -13.39 14.19 -11.65
CA ALA A 319 -12.56 15.31 -11.20
C ALA A 319 -11.22 15.42 -11.91
N THR A 320 -10.72 14.32 -12.47
CA THR A 320 -9.40 14.25 -13.08
C THR A 320 -9.45 13.98 -14.58
N ASP A 321 -10.64 13.92 -15.18
CA ASP A 321 -10.84 13.45 -16.56
C ASP A 321 -10.28 12.03 -16.80
N GLY A 322 -10.30 11.17 -15.77
CA GLY A 322 -9.87 9.78 -15.85
C GLY A 322 -8.36 9.58 -15.73
N LEU A 323 -7.66 10.36 -14.89
CA LEU A 323 -6.31 9.96 -14.46
C LEU A 323 -6.41 8.62 -13.72
N ARG A 324 -5.38 7.76 -13.84
CA ARG A 324 -5.43 6.44 -13.21
C ARG A 324 -5.24 6.57 -11.70
N GLN A 325 -6.06 5.84 -10.98
CA GLN A 325 -6.10 5.84 -9.52
C GLN A 325 -5.36 4.61 -8.98
N TYR A 326 -4.87 4.72 -7.75
CA TYR A 326 -4.49 3.58 -6.92
C TYR A 326 -5.33 3.62 -5.64
N THR A 327 -6.39 2.81 -5.60
CA THR A 327 -7.32 2.73 -4.47
C THR A 327 -6.87 1.63 -3.51
N LEU A 328 -6.32 2.03 -2.36
CA LEU A 328 -5.85 1.11 -1.32
C LEU A 328 -6.92 0.90 -0.25
N LEU A 329 -7.59 -0.26 -0.27
CA LEU A 329 -8.65 -0.63 0.67
C LEU A 329 -8.03 -1.03 2.02
N LYS A 330 -7.97 -0.06 2.96
CA LYS A 330 -7.47 -0.29 4.31
C LYS A 330 -8.66 -0.59 5.24
N GLY A 331 -8.68 -1.81 5.77
CA GLY A 331 -9.80 -2.35 6.55
C GLY A 331 -10.84 -3.12 5.74
N TYR A 332 -10.41 -3.81 4.68
CA TYR A 332 -11.27 -4.67 3.88
C TYR A 332 -11.65 -6.01 4.56
N GLN A 333 -10.97 -6.37 5.66
CA GLN A 333 -11.18 -7.60 6.42
C GLN A 333 -11.96 -7.32 7.71
N SER A 334 -12.71 -8.33 8.17
CA SER A 334 -13.36 -8.37 9.50
C SER A 334 -13.97 -7.01 9.90
N GLU A 335 -13.65 -6.48 11.07
CA GLU A 335 -14.21 -5.22 11.58
C GLU A 335 -13.54 -3.95 11.04
N GLY A 336 -12.55 -4.07 10.16
CA GLY A 336 -11.79 -2.96 9.61
C GLY A 336 -10.28 -3.18 9.68
N HIS A 337 -9.52 -2.08 9.63
CA HIS A 337 -8.07 -2.12 9.74
C HIS A 337 -7.67 -2.69 11.10
N ASP A 338 -6.61 -3.50 11.11
CA ASP A 338 -6.01 -4.03 12.33
C ASP A 338 -6.98 -4.81 13.23
N SER A 339 -7.85 -5.61 12.60
CA SER A 339 -8.81 -6.47 13.32
C SER A 339 -8.47 -7.97 13.24
N ALA A 340 -8.21 -8.52 12.04
CA ALA A 340 -8.09 -9.98 11.85
C ALA A 340 -6.92 -10.42 10.96
N HIS A 341 -5.79 -9.73 11.04
CA HIS A 341 -4.57 -10.21 10.38
C HIS A 341 -4.15 -11.60 10.92
N PRO A 342 -3.67 -12.55 10.08
CA PRO A 342 -3.45 -12.48 8.64
C PRO A 342 -4.52 -13.23 7.81
N ASP A 343 -5.81 -13.13 8.14
CA ASP A 343 -6.90 -13.75 7.37
C ASP A 343 -7.14 -13.03 6.02
N TYR A 344 -6.21 -13.15 5.08
CA TYR A 344 -6.27 -12.46 3.78
C TYR A 344 -7.52 -12.80 2.95
N ALA A 345 -8.10 -13.97 3.19
CA ALA A 345 -9.29 -14.46 2.49
C ALA A 345 -10.26 -15.07 3.50
N GLY A 346 -11.52 -15.20 3.12
CA GLY A 346 -12.56 -15.82 3.96
C GLY A 346 -13.01 -15.03 5.20
N ASN A 347 -12.45 -13.85 5.48
CA ASN A 347 -12.84 -12.98 6.59
C ASN A 347 -12.97 -11.51 6.14
N TYR A 348 -13.87 -11.27 5.20
CA TYR A 348 -14.11 -9.95 4.61
C TYR A 348 -14.96 -9.07 5.54
N ASN A 349 -14.87 -7.75 5.36
CA ASN A 349 -15.66 -6.81 6.16
C ASN A 349 -17.14 -6.84 5.76
N GLU A 350 -17.91 -7.69 6.46
CA GLU A 350 -19.34 -7.87 6.23
C GLU A 350 -20.14 -6.58 6.47
N ARG A 351 -19.74 -5.76 7.46
CA ARG A 351 -20.38 -4.46 7.74
C ARG A 351 -20.16 -3.47 6.60
N ALA A 352 -19.06 -3.57 5.85
CA ALA A 352 -18.79 -2.79 4.64
C ALA A 352 -19.40 -3.38 3.35
N GLY A 353 -20.01 -4.56 3.42
CA GLY A 353 -20.70 -5.24 2.29
C GLY A 353 -20.12 -6.62 1.91
N GLY A 354 -19.10 -7.09 2.61
CA GLY A 354 -18.51 -8.42 2.41
C GLY A 354 -17.87 -8.61 1.04
N LEU A 355 -17.59 -9.88 0.69
CA LEU A 355 -16.92 -10.23 -0.57
C LEU A 355 -17.70 -9.80 -1.82
N THR A 356 -19.03 -9.84 -1.76
CA THR A 356 -19.89 -9.52 -2.92
C THR A 356 -19.73 -8.05 -3.34
N ASP A 357 -19.77 -7.14 -2.37
CA ASP A 357 -19.64 -5.71 -2.66
C ASP A 357 -18.18 -5.33 -2.94
N LEU A 358 -17.21 -5.98 -2.29
CA LEU A 358 -15.79 -5.83 -2.63
C LEU A 358 -15.54 -6.19 -4.11
N ASN A 359 -16.02 -7.35 -4.56
CA ASN A 359 -15.87 -7.77 -5.96
C ASN A 359 -16.64 -6.87 -6.92
N THR A 360 -17.77 -6.31 -6.50
CA THR A 360 -18.52 -5.34 -7.31
C THR A 360 -17.77 -4.01 -7.43
N LEU A 361 -17.23 -3.48 -6.34
CA LEU A 361 -16.36 -2.30 -6.33
C LEU A 361 -15.20 -2.46 -7.31
N VAL A 362 -14.46 -3.57 -7.20
CA VAL A 362 -13.27 -3.81 -8.01
C VAL A 362 -13.63 -3.97 -9.50
N ARG A 363 -14.64 -4.78 -9.81
CA ARG A 363 -15.07 -5.07 -11.20
C ARG A 363 -15.63 -3.85 -11.93
N GLU A 364 -16.37 -3.01 -11.23
CA GLU A 364 -16.99 -1.81 -11.79
C GLU A 364 -16.03 -0.61 -11.74
N GLY A 365 -15.29 -0.45 -10.65
CA GLY A 365 -14.35 0.64 -10.44
C GLY A 365 -13.19 0.64 -11.43
N ARG A 366 -12.72 -0.53 -11.90
CA ARG A 366 -11.67 -0.59 -12.94
C ARG A 366 -12.08 0.10 -14.25
N LYS A 367 -13.39 0.18 -14.54
CA LYS A 367 -13.93 0.89 -15.72
C LYS A 367 -13.75 2.40 -15.63
N TRP A 368 -13.51 2.90 -14.42
CA TRP A 368 -13.21 4.29 -14.08
C TRP A 368 -11.70 4.53 -13.86
N ASN A 369 -10.88 3.66 -14.47
CA ASN A 369 -9.41 3.75 -14.46
C ASN A 369 -8.80 3.66 -13.05
N SER A 370 -9.34 2.81 -12.17
CA SER A 370 -8.74 2.54 -10.86
C SER A 370 -8.06 1.17 -10.80
N ASP A 371 -6.84 1.15 -10.25
CA ASP A 371 -6.18 -0.06 -9.76
C ASP A 371 -6.52 -0.26 -8.28
N PHE A 372 -6.86 -1.48 -7.90
CA PHE A 372 -7.23 -1.81 -6.52
C PHE A 372 -6.11 -2.60 -5.83
N GLY A 373 -5.85 -2.20 -4.58
CA GLY A 373 -5.05 -2.99 -3.65
C GLY A 373 -5.73 -3.12 -2.29
N VAL A 374 -5.33 -4.15 -1.54
CA VAL A 374 -5.78 -4.38 -0.16
C VAL A 374 -4.62 -4.28 0.81
N HIS A 375 -4.89 -3.72 1.98
CA HIS A 375 -3.96 -3.68 3.08
C HIS A 375 -3.92 -5.04 3.81
N VAL A 376 -2.73 -5.62 3.95
CA VAL A 376 -2.49 -6.89 4.62
C VAL A 376 -1.29 -6.76 5.56
N ASN A 377 -1.22 -7.60 6.60
CA ASN A 377 -0.10 -7.64 7.53
C ASN A 377 0.46 -9.07 7.59
N ALA A 378 1.79 -9.20 7.55
CA ALA A 378 2.52 -10.48 7.65
C ALA A 378 3.49 -10.51 8.84
N THR A 379 3.36 -9.54 9.74
CA THR A 379 4.24 -9.32 10.88
C THR A 379 3.57 -9.72 12.18
N GLU A 380 2.28 -9.49 12.33
CA GLU A 380 1.52 -9.72 13.56
C GLU A 380 0.13 -10.30 13.27
N SER A 381 -0.45 -10.95 14.28
CA SER A 381 -1.78 -11.55 14.21
C SER A 381 -2.57 -11.30 15.49
N TYR A 382 -3.88 -11.13 15.34
CA TYR A 382 -4.82 -10.93 16.46
C TYR A 382 -5.50 -12.25 16.83
N PRO A 383 -5.80 -12.50 18.12
CA PRO A 383 -6.48 -13.72 18.58
C PRO A 383 -7.77 -14.08 17.82
N VAL A 384 -8.49 -13.07 17.34
CA VAL A 384 -9.76 -13.25 16.60
C VAL A 384 -9.57 -13.84 15.19
N ALA A 385 -8.37 -13.74 14.60
CA ALA A 385 -8.13 -14.25 13.25
C ALA A 385 -8.26 -15.78 13.21
N GLY A 386 -8.92 -16.32 12.18
CA GLY A 386 -9.07 -17.76 11.98
C GLY A 386 -7.74 -18.48 11.76
N ALA A 387 -6.72 -17.80 11.22
CA ALA A 387 -5.36 -18.32 11.12
C ALA A 387 -4.58 -18.31 12.45
N PHE A 388 -5.07 -17.63 13.48
CA PHE A 388 -4.37 -17.48 14.75
C PHE A 388 -4.15 -18.84 15.43
N SER A 389 -2.90 -19.08 15.86
CA SER A 389 -2.55 -20.25 16.66
C SER A 389 -1.22 -20.01 17.36
N GLU A 390 -0.97 -20.71 18.47
CA GLU A 390 0.34 -20.67 19.15
C GLU A 390 1.49 -21.27 18.31
N THR A 391 1.17 -21.87 17.15
CA THR A 391 2.18 -22.31 16.17
C THR A 391 2.51 -21.22 15.16
N LEU A 392 1.58 -20.30 14.90
CA LEU A 392 1.79 -19.17 14.00
C LEU A 392 2.50 -18.02 14.73
N VAL A 393 2.15 -17.77 15.99
CA VAL A 393 2.63 -16.61 16.76
C VAL A 393 3.49 -16.99 17.95
N ASP A 394 4.41 -16.08 18.32
CA ASP A 394 5.00 -16.06 19.65
C ASP A 394 4.07 -15.30 20.60
N LYS A 395 3.36 -16.03 21.47
CA LYS A 395 2.42 -15.45 22.44
C LYS A 395 3.10 -14.61 23.54
N THR A 396 4.43 -14.64 23.62
CA THR A 396 5.21 -13.84 24.58
C THR A 396 5.78 -12.56 23.96
N ASP A 397 5.64 -12.40 22.63
CA ASP A 397 6.08 -11.24 21.88
C ASP A 397 4.84 -10.42 21.43
N GLU A 398 4.34 -9.63 22.37
CA GLU A 398 3.28 -8.66 22.16
C GLU A 398 3.71 -7.60 21.13
N GLN A 399 2.87 -7.35 20.13
CA GLN A 399 3.09 -6.34 19.10
C GLN A 399 2.10 -5.17 19.30
N TRP A 400 1.45 -4.69 18.24
CA TRP A 400 0.54 -3.56 18.31
C TRP A 400 -0.67 -3.81 19.24
N ASP A 401 -0.99 -2.83 20.07
CA ASP A 401 -2.16 -2.84 20.95
C ASP A 401 -3.08 -1.68 20.56
N TRP A 402 -4.25 -1.99 19.99
CA TRP A 402 -5.28 -1.01 19.69
C TRP A 402 -6.71 -1.47 20.01
N LEU A 403 -7.37 -2.16 19.07
CA LEU A 403 -8.67 -2.80 19.31
C LEU A 403 -8.49 -4.05 20.18
N ASP A 404 -7.44 -4.79 19.86
CA ASP A 404 -6.98 -6.00 20.54
C ASP A 404 -5.44 -5.99 20.60
N GLN A 405 -4.88 -6.83 21.48
CA GLN A 405 -3.44 -7.10 21.51
C GLN A 405 -3.09 -8.07 20.37
N SER A 406 -2.18 -7.68 19.48
CA SER A 406 -1.58 -8.58 18.49
C SER A 406 -0.32 -9.27 19.02
N TYR A 407 0.07 -10.36 18.38
CA TYR A 407 1.27 -11.12 18.69
C TYR A 407 2.13 -11.35 17.45
N ARG A 408 3.44 -11.43 17.63
CA ARG A 408 4.42 -11.58 16.55
C ARG A 408 4.21 -12.89 15.80
N ILE A 409 3.98 -12.82 14.48
CA ILE A 409 4.03 -14.00 13.60
C ILE A 409 5.48 -14.50 13.50
N ASP A 410 5.71 -15.82 13.49
CA ASP A 410 6.98 -16.42 13.05
C ASP A 410 7.02 -16.45 11.51
N PRO A 411 7.71 -15.48 10.86
CA PRO A 411 7.70 -15.37 9.39
C PRO A 411 8.41 -16.55 8.73
N ARG A 412 9.41 -17.13 9.42
CA ARG A 412 10.22 -18.22 8.89
C ARG A 412 9.39 -19.49 8.81
N ARG A 413 8.72 -19.84 9.91
CA ARG A 413 7.83 -21.01 9.96
C ARG A 413 6.66 -20.86 8.99
N ASP A 414 6.05 -19.68 8.91
CA ASP A 414 4.90 -19.42 8.04
C ASP A 414 5.27 -19.54 6.54
N LEU A 415 6.49 -19.13 6.17
CA LEU A 415 7.03 -19.34 4.81
C LEU A 415 7.40 -20.79 4.52
N VAL A 416 8.07 -21.49 5.45
CA VAL A 416 8.52 -22.88 5.26
C VAL A 416 7.34 -23.86 5.19
N SER A 417 6.29 -23.62 5.97
CA SER A 417 5.04 -24.40 5.87
C SER A 417 4.26 -24.13 4.58
N GLY A 418 4.49 -22.97 3.95
CA GLY A 418 3.74 -22.50 2.78
C GLY A 418 2.38 -21.91 3.11
N ASP A 419 2.05 -21.74 4.40
CA ASP A 419 0.74 -21.25 4.85
C ASP A 419 0.48 -19.82 4.36
N ILE A 420 1.45 -18.90 4.51
CA ILE A 420 1.33 -17.52 3.98
C ILE A 420 1.11 -17.48 2.47
N ILE A 421 1.81 -18.35 1.73
CA ILE A 421 1.70 -18.43 0.26
C ILE A 421 0.30 -18.89 -0.13
N ARG A 422 -0.26 -19.85 0.61
CA ARG A 422 -1.64 -20.32 0.42
C ARG A 422 -2.65 -19.23 0.75
N ARG A 423 -2.55 -18.54 1.89
CA ARG A 423 -3.48 -17.45 2.25
C ARG A 423 -3.52 -16.35 1.17
N PHE A 424 -2.39 -15.99 0.58
CA PHE A 424 -2.36 -15.04 -0.55
C PHE A 424 -2.95 -15.59 -1.84
N LYS A 425 -2.81 -16.90 -2.08
CA LYS A 425 -3.44 -17.57 -3.21
C LYS A 425 -4.96 -17.58 -3.04
N ASP A 426 -5.45 -17.91 -1.84
CA ASP A 426 -6.87 -17.97 -1.51
C ASP A 426 -7.51 -16.59 -1.72
N LEU A 427 -6.85 -15.50 -1.30
CA LEU A 427 -7.32 -14.13 -1.57
C LEU A 427 -7.47 -13.87 -3.07
N ARG A 428 -6.50 -14.33 -3.88
CA ARG A 428 -6.55 -14.15 -5.33
C ARG A 428 -7.69 -14.94 -5.98
N ASP A 429 -7.96 -16.13 -5.45
CA ASP A 429 -9.01 -17.01 -5.96
C ASP A 429 -10.41 -16.51 -5.59
N ASP A 430 -10.58 -15.93 -4.40
CA ASP A 430 -11.86 -15.41 -3.90
C ASP A 430 -12.29 -14.08 -4.58
N THR A 431 -11.32 -13.28 -5.03
CA THR A 431 -11.56 -11.90 -5.46
C THR A 431 -11.56 -11.71 -6.98
N ASP A 432 -12.20 -10.64 -7.46
CA ASP A 432 -12.17 -10.28 -8.88
C ASP A 432 -10.71 -10.05 -9.34
N PRO A 433 -10.28 -10.55 -10.51
CA PRO A 433 -8.89 -10.44 -10.96
C PRO A 433 -8.33 -9.02 -11.09
N ALA A 434 -9.19 -7.99 -11.09
CA ALA A 434 -8.72 -6.60 -11.01
C ALA A 434 -8.19 -6.20 -9.63
N LEU A 435 -8.46 -6.97 -8.57
CA LEU A 435 -7.73 -6.88 -7.31
C LEU A 435 -6.44 -7.68 -7.44
N ASN A 436 -5.37 -7.01 -7.85
CA ASN A 436 -4.08 -7.65 -8.15
C ASN A 436 -2.90 -6.98 -7.44
N THR A 437 -3.16 -6.06 -6.51
CA THR A 437 -2.14 -5.34 -5.76
C THR A 437 -2.27 -5.61 -4.27
N LEU A 438 -1.14 -5.84 -3.60
CA LEU A 438 -1.05 -5.99 -2.16
C LEU A 438 -0.33 -4.77 -1.57
N TYR A 439 -0.84 -4.25 -0.47
CA TYR A 439 -0.11 -3.34 0.41
C TYR A 439 0.26 -4.11 1.67
N ILE A 440 1.55 -4.44 1.82
CA ILE A 440 2.05 -5.19 2.97
C ILE A 440 2.54 -4.20 4.03
N ASP A 441 1.79 -4.14 5.13
CA ASP A 441 2.04 -3.23 6.25
C ASP A 441 3.07 -3.80 7.23
N VAL A 442 3.82 -2.91 7.90
CA VAL A 442 4.76 -3.24 8.98
C VAL A 442 5.76 -4.36 8.61
N PHE A 443 6.10 -4.51 7.33
CA PHE A 443 6.97 -5.59 6.89
C PHE A 443 8.43 -5.31 7.28
N ARG A 444 8.92 -6.04 8.30
CA ARG A 444 10.25 -5.85 8.91
C ARG A 444 11.30 -6.86 8.42
N GLU A 445 10.91 -7.85 7.62
CA GLU A 445 11.82 -8.91 7.20
C GLU A 445 12.83 -8.47 6.15
N SER A 446 13.96 -9.16 6.13
CA SER A 446 15.02 -9.05 5.12
C SER A 446 15.59 -10.43 4.79
N GLY A 447 16.58 -10.50 3.91
CA GLY A 447 17.20 -11.77 3.52
C GLY A 447 16.20 -12.76 2.91
N TRP A 448 16.37 -14.05 3.22
CA TRP A 448 15.60 -15.13 2.59
C TRP A 448 14.10 -15.00 2.83
N ASN A 449 13.67 -14.59 4.04
CA ASN A 449 12.24 -14.42 4.36
C ASN A 449 11.57 -13.46 3.35
N SER A 450 12.20 -12.31 3.12
CA SER A 450 11.71 -11.32 2.17
C SER A 450 11.77 -11.80 0.71
N ASP A 451 12.93 -12.28 0.26
CA ASP A 451 13.14 -12.63 -1.15
C ASP A 451 12.29 -13.86 -1.56
N ARG A 452 12.09 -14.84 -0.66
CA ARG A 452 11.19 -15.98 -0.85
C ARG A 452 9.75 -15.53 -1.00
N LEU A 453 9.26 -14.69 -0.08
CA LEU A 453 7.89 -14.16 -0.14
C LEU A 453 7.66 -13.36 -1.43
N GLN A 454 8.54 -12.40 -1.73
CA GLN A 454 8.46 -11.59 -2.93
C GLN A 454 8.42 -12.44 -4.21
N ARG A 455 9.21 -13.51 -4.27
CA ARG A 455 9.19 -14.42 -5.42
C ARG A 455 7.88 -15.20 -5.52
N ALA A 456 7.36 -15.70 -4.40
CA ALA A 456 6.07 -16.38 -4.36
C ALA A 456 4.93 -15.45 -4.81
N LEU A 457 4.90 -14.21 -4.32
CA LEU A 457 3.92 -13.20 -4.71
C LEU A 457 3.99 -12.86 -6.21
N ARG A 458 5.20 -12.64 -6.74
CA ARG A 458 5.39 -12.45 -8.19
C ARG A 458 4.93 -13.65 -9.00
N ALA A 459 5.21 -14.88 -8.55
CA ALA A 459 4.77 -16.10 -9.23
C ALA A 459 3.24 -16.25 -9.25
N GLN A 460 2.55 -15.75 -8.22
CA GLN A 460 1.09 -15.66 -8.20
C GLN A 460 0.54 -14.48 -9.03
N GLY A 461 1.39 -13.56 -9.48
CA GLY A 461 1.00 -12.39 -10.27
C GLY A 461 0.51 -11.21 -9.43
N TRP A 462 0.95 -11.10 -8.18
CA TRP A 462 0.68 -9.94 -7.33
C TRP A 462 1.63 -8.79 -7.65
N HIS A 463 1.07 -7.58 -7.79
CA HIS A 463 1.80 -6.33 -7.64
C HIS A 463 2.01 -6.05 -6.15
N VAL A 464 3.19 -5.56 -5.78
CA VAL A 464 3.54 -5.33 -4.37
C VAL A 464 3.70 -3.84 -4.13
N THR A 465 3.07 -3.36 -3.08
CA THR A 465 3.27 -2.07 -2.44
C THR A 465 3.46 -2.32 -0.94
N THR A 466 4.01 -1.35 -0.22
CA THR A 466 4.51 -1.59 1.13
C THR A 466 4.43 -0.33 1.97
N GLU A 467 4.44 -0.47 3.29
CA GLU A 467 4.62 0.67 4.18
C GLU A 467 5.97 1.35 3.91
N TRP A 468 7.04 0.54 3.94
CA TRP A 468 8.43 0.98 3.83
C TRP A 468 9.13 0.54 2.56
N GLY A 469 9.95 1.42 1.99
CA GLY A 469 10.75 1.13 0.79
C GLY A 469 11.88 0.10 0.98
N HIS A 470 12.15 -0.36 2.21
CA HIS A 470 13.27 -1.25 2.52
C HIS A 470 12.95 -2.74 2.28
N GLY A 471 12.09 -3.34 3.10
CA GLY A 471 12.00 -4.80 3.25
C GLY A 471 11.61 -5.54 1.98
N LEU A 472 10.80 -4.94 1.10
CA LEU A 472 10.29 -5.54 -0.14
C LEU A 472 10.82 -4.86 -1.40
N GLU A 473 12.00 -4.21 -1.33
CA GLU A 473 12.51 -3.30 -2.35
C GLU A 473 12.40 -3.89 -3.76
N ARG A 474 12.75 -5.16 -3.97
CA ARG A 474 12.86 -5.76 -5.30
C ARG A 474 11.54 -5.82 -6.08
N SER A 475 10.41 -5.88 -5.36
CA SER A 475 9.07 -6.02 -5.94
C SER A 475 8.16 -4.81 -5.67
N ALA A 476 8.50 -3.95 -4.72
CA ALA A 476 7.70 -2.79 -4.35
C ALA A 476 7.59 -1.77 -5.51
N LEU A 477 6.36 -1.41 -5.87
CA LEU A 477 6.02 -0.34 -6.81
C LEU A 477 5.79 1.00 -6.10
N TRP A 478 5.35 0.97 -4.84
CA TRP A 478 4.94 2.14 -4.08
C TRP A 478 5.20 1.91 -2.60
N SER A 479 5.66 2.95 -1.89
CA SER A 479 5.83 2.95 -0.43
C SER A 479 5.02 4.09 0.19
N HIS A 480 4.27 3.79 1.24
CA HIS A 480 3.38 4.75 1.88
C HIS A 480 4.11 5.97 2.41
N TRP A 481 5.13 5.78 3.25
CA TRP A 481 5.86 6.87 3.88
C TRP A 481 6.73 7.68 2.90
N ALA A 482 6.96 7.15 1.69
CA ALA A 482 7.60 7.90 0.60
C ALA A 482 6.62 8.86 -0.11
N ASN A 483 5.32 8.58 -0.06
CA ASN A 483 4.29 9.33 -0.78
C ASN A 483 3.44 10.21 0.13
N GLU A 484 3.27 9.85 1.40
CA GLU A 484 2.60 10.70 2.39
C GLU A 484 3.65 11.41 3.25
N THR A 485 4.22 12.50 2.72
CA THR A 485 5.39 13.18 3.34
C THR A 485 5.07 13.97 4.61
N ASP A 486 3.82 13.99 5.06
CA ASP A 486 3.41 14.50 6.38
C ASP A 486 3.13 13.35 7.36
N TYR A 487 3.20 12.09 6.92
CA TYR A 487 3.07 10.90 7.76
C TYR A 487 4.45 10.39 8.19
N GLY A 488 4.61 10.25 9.51
CA GLY A 488 5.79 9.66 10.11
C GLY A 488 7.07 10.50 10.09
N GLY A 489 8.14 9.96 10.68
CA GLY A 489 9.40 10.68 10.91
C GLY A 489 10.33 10.78 9.69
N ASP A 490 11.11 11.86 9.63
CA ASP A 490 12.11 12.07 8.56
C ASP A 490 13.23 11.03 8.51
N THR A 491 13.43 10.27 9.59
CA THR A 491 14.40 9.16 9.66
C THR A 491 13.95 7.92 8.89
N SER A 492 12.71 7.89 8.41
CA SER A 492 12.16 6.79 7.65
C SER A 492 11.12 7.36 6.67
N ARG A 493 11.56 7.79 5.48
CA ARG A 493 10.69 8.35 4.43
C ARG A 493 10.59 7.41 3.24
N GLY A 494 11.54 7.55 2.32
CA GLY A 494 11.70 6.72 1.14
C GLY A 494 13.17 6.52 0.85
N ILE A 495 13.49 5.64 -0.09
CA ILE A 495 14.86 5.32 -0.47
C ILE A 495 15.58 6.59 -0.93
N ASN A 496 16.65 6.90 -0.24
CA ASN A 496 17.48 8.07 -0.42
C ASN A 496 18.80 7.69 -1.10
N SER A 497 18.74 7.50 -2.43
CA SER A 497 19.88 7.13 -3.25
C SER A 497 19.70 7.68 -4.67
N GLN A 498 20.70 8.39 -5.19
CA GLN A 498 20.78 8.83 -6.57
C GLN A 498 20.93 7.63 -7.49
N LEU A 499 21.79 6.65 -7.17
CA LEU A 499 21.96 5.46 -8.01
C LEU A 499 20.63 4.69 -8.15
N ILE A 500 19.98 4.35 -7.04
CA ILE A 500 18.72 3.57 -7.05
C ILE A 500 17.60 4.36 -7.74
N ARG A 501 17.47 5.67 -7.47
CA ARG A 501 16.47 6.50 -8.16
C ARG A 501 16.79 6.65 -9.64
N PHE A 502 18.06 6.78 -10.03
CA PHE A 502 18.46 6.84 -11.44
C PHE A 502 18.01 5.57 -12.18
N ILE A 503 18.30 4.38 -11.65
CA ILE A 503 17.93 3.13 -12.32
C ILE A 503 16.43 2.84 -12.30
N ARG A 504 15.69 3.28 -11.27
CA ARG A 504 14.30 2.85 -11.01
C ARG A 504 13.24 3.96 -10.91
N ASN A 505 13.55 5.24 -11.13
CA ASN A 505 12.55 6.34 -11.02
C ASN A 505 11.26 6.00 -11.76
N HIS A 506 11.38 5.53 -13.00
CA HIS A 506 10.27 5.18 -13.88
C HIS A 506 9.44 3.96 -13.47
N GLN A 507 9.92 3.17 -12.51
CA GLN A 507 9.30 1.91 -12.09
C GLN A 507 8.53 2.01 -10.78
N LYS A 508 8.85 3.01 -9.93
CA LYS A 508 8.46 2.99 -8.51
C LYS A 508 8.24 4.38 -7.92
N ASP A 509 7.34 4.48 -6.94
CA ASP A 509 7.21 5.61 -6.01
C ASP A 509 7.65 5.18 -4.61
N VAL A 510 8.96 4.99 -4.42
CA VAL A 510 9.52 4.54 -3.13
C VAL A 510 10.62 5.49 -2.62
N PHE A 511 10.78 6.66 -3.25
CA PHE A 511 11.94 7.52 -3.08
C PHE A 511 11.69 8.66 -2.10
N SER A 512 12.73 9.08 -1.39
CA SER A 512 12.68 10.25 -0.51
C SER A 512 12.41 11.55 -1.27
N ASP A 513 11.70 12.46 -0.61
CA ASP A 513 11.38 13.82 -1.05
C ASP A 513 12.50 14.86 -0.76
N LYS A 514 13.71 14.44 -0.33
CA LYS A 514 14.87 15.36 -0.16
C LYS A 514 15.60 15.74 -1.43
N TRP A 515 15.87 14.78 -2.33
CA TRP A 515 16.58 15.03 -3.59
C TRP A 515 15.70 15.35 -4.82
N PRO A 516 14.51 15.99 -4.73
CA PRO A 516 13.69 16.21 -5.90
C PRO A 516 13.66 17.68 -6.33
N THR A 517 14.76 18.45 -6.34
CA THR A 517 14.64 19.83 -6.86
C THR A 517 14.05 19.81 -8.27
N LEU A 518 14.44 18.81 -9.08
CA LEU A 518 13.96 18.66 -10.44
C LEU A 518 12.88 17.58 -10.61
N LEU A 519 12.98 16.41 -9.99
CA LEU A 519 12.04 15.31 -10.25
C LEU A 519 10.64 15.48 -9.62
N GLY A 520 10.51 16.32 -8.58
CA GLY A 520 9.28 16.40 -7.78
C GLY A 520 9.01 15.13 -6.97
N ALA A 521 7.83 15.07 -6.35
CA ALA A 521 7.34 13.94 -5.57
C ALA A 521 5.92 13.58 -6.02
N ALA A 522 5.65 12.28 -6.20
CA ALA A 522 4.36 11.78 -6.67
C ALA A 522 3.20 11.97 -5.68
N ARG A 523 3.50 12.34 -4.43
CA ARG A 523 2.64 12.62 -3.26
C ARG A 523 1.21 12.08 -3.27
N MET A 524 0.88 11.40 -2.19
CA MET A 524 -0.46 10.97 -1.85
C MET A 524 -1.15 12.00 -0.96
N GLY A 525 -2.42 12.27 -1.22
CA GLY A 525 -3.36 12.89 -0.29
C GLY A 525 -4.48 11.92 0.07
N ASN A 526 -5.40 12.34 0.94
CA ASN A 526 -6.61 11.58 1.20
C ASN A 526 -7.80 12.45 1.64
N PHE A 527 -9.00 11.94 1.46
CA PHE A 527 -10.26 12.52 1.94
C PHE A 527 -11.24 11.45 2.50
N GLU A 528 -10.81 10.19 2.56
CA GLU A 528 -11.65 9.04 2.91
C GLU A 528 -11.30 8.46 4.29
N GLY A 529 -10.81 9.30 5.21
CA GLY A 529 -10.74 9.02 6.65
C GLY A 529 -9.41 8.49 7.19
N TRP A 530 -8.45 8.10 6.36
CA TRP A 530 -7.11 7.72 6.85
C TRP A 530 -6.47 8.86 7.66
N VAL A 531 -6.03 8.58 8.89
CA VAL A 531 -5.44 9.54 9.84
C VAL A 531 -6.26 10.84 9.96
N GLY A 532 -7.59 10.73 9.91
CA GLY A 532 -8.50 11.87 10.03
C GLY A 532 -8.52 12.80 8.81
N LYS A 533 -7.96 12.39 7.66
CA LYS A 533 -7.96 13.22 6.45
C LYS A 533 -9.27 13.08 5.68
N THR A 534 -10.08 14.13 5.68
CA THR A 534 -11.43 14.17 5.08
C THR A 534 -11.66 15.35 4.12
N ASP A 535 -10.70 16.26 3.98
CA ASP A 535 -10.82 17.45 3.14
C ASP A 535 -10.55 17.14 1.65
N TRP A 536 -11.61 17.17 0.85
CA TRP A 536 -11.53 16.99 -0.60
C TRP A 536 -10.62 18.01 -1.30
N LYS A 537 -10.61 19.27 -0.85
CA LYS A 537 -9.83 20.33 -1.50
C LYS A 537 -8.34 20.06 -1.34
N THR A 538 -7.91 19.72 -0.13
CA THR A 538 -6.51 19.37 0.15
C THR A 538 -6.06 18.17 -0.69
N PHE A 539 -6.88 17.13 -0.76
CA PHE A 539 -6.64 15.98 -1.64
C PHE A 539 -6.52 16.39 -3.12
N TYR A 540 -7.45 17.22 -3.61
CA TYR A 540 -7.49 17.65 -5.00
C TYR A 540 -6.28 18.51 -5.39
N ASP A 541 -5.85 19.41 -4.50
CA ASP A 541 -4.69 20.29 -4.73
C ASP A 541 -3.39 19.49 -4.88
N ILE A 542 -3.19 18.42 -4.10
CA ILE A 542 -1.99 17.57 -4.16
C ILE A 542 -1.83 16.92 -5.54
N ILE A 543 -2.93 16.49 -6.16
CA ILE A 543 -2.91 15.86 -7.50
C ILE A 543 -2.26 16.79 -8.53
N TRP A 544 -2.64 18.07 -8.51
CA TRP A 544 -2.24 19.03 -9.54
C TRP A 544 -0.91 19.73 -9.24
N ASN A 545 -0.62 19.98 -7.96
CA ASN A 545 0.63 20.62 -7.53
C ASN A 545 1.83 19.67 -7.63
N ASP A 546 1.67 18.44 -7.14
CA ASP A 546 2.77 17.52 -6.86
C ASP A 546 2.73 16.27 -7.75
N ALA A 547 1.62 15.52 -7.69
CA ALA A 547 1.55 14.19 -8.27
C ALA A 547 1.69 14.19 -9.80
N LEU A 548 0.84 14.94 -10.50
CA LEU A 548 0.80 14.93 -11.97
C LEU A 548 2.14 15.35 -12.61
N PRO A 549 2.80 16.45 -12.19
CA PRO A 549 4.12 16.82 -12.74
C PRO A 549 5.23 15.80 -12.44
N ALA A 550 5.23 15.17 -11.26
CA ALA A 550 6.20 14.12 -10.94
C ALA A 550 5.98 12.87 -11.80
N LYS A 551 4.73 12.47 -11.96
CA LYS A 551 4.31 11.34 -12.81
C LYS A 551 4.59 11.56 -14.29
N TYR A 552 4.50 12.81 -14.74
CA TYR A 552 4.90 13.18 -16.10
C TYR A 552 6.37 12.85 -16.37
N LEU A 553 7.28 13.19 -15.44
CA LEU A 553 8.71 12.87 -15.54
C LEU A 553 9.00 11.37 -15.29
N GLN A 554 8.18 10.71 -14.47
CA GLN A 554 8.30 9.28 -14.22
C GLN A 554 8.05 8.42 -15.46
N ALA A 555 7.36 8.94 -16.48
CA ALA A 555 6.97 8.16 -17.64
C ALA A 555 8.14 7.48 -18.37
N ASN A 556 9.35 8.03 -18.30
CA ASN A 556 10.50 7.48 -18.99
C ASN A 556 11.71 7.26 -18.06
N PRO A 557 12.61 6.30 -18.37
CA PRO A 557 13.85 6.11 -17.63
C PRO A 557 14.76 7.34 -17.72
N ILE A 558 15.48 7.64 -16.64
CA ILE A 558 16.47 8.73 -16.62
C ILE A 558 17.63 8.36 -17.56
N LYS A 559 18.02 9.32 -18.40
CA LYS A 559 19.12 9.21 -19.36
C LYS A 559 20.40 9.86 -18.84
N ARG A 560 20.30 11.06 -18.27
CA ARG A 560 21.43 11.80 -17.69
C ARG A 560 20.93 12.59 -16.47
N TRP A 561 21.74 12.67 -15.43
CA TRP A 561 21.44 13.40 -14.20
C TRP A 561 22.63 14.26 -13.78
N THR A 562 22.50 15.58 -13.94
CA THR A 562 23.46 16.58 -13.42
C THR A 562 22.83 17.38 -12.28
N ALA A 563 23.58 18.33 -11.71
CA ALA A 563 23.07 19.21 -10.66
C ALA A 563 21.85 20.04 -11.10
N HIS A 564 21.82 20.46 -12.37
CA HIS A 564 20.84 21.44 -12.88
C HIS A 564 19.99 20.94 -14.05
N GLU A 565 20.23 19.73 -14.55
CA GLU A 565 19.41 19.12 -15.59
C GLU A 565 19.31 17.60 -15.42
N ILE A 566 18.09 17.09 -15.60
CA ILE A 566 17.83 15.66 -15.79
C ILE A 566 17.18 15.46 -17.15
N THR A 567 17.76 14.59 -17.97
CA THR A 567 17.19 14.18 -19.27
C THR A 567 16.67 12.76 -19.19
N PHE A 568 15.69 12.43 -20.03
CA PHE A 568 15.04 11.12 -20.03
C PHE A 568 15.17 10.45 -21.39
N PHE A 569 15.12 9.12 -21.39
CA PHE A 569 14.94 8.33 -22.60
C PHE A 569 13.52 8.51 -23.16
N GLY A 570 13.29 7.98 -24.37
CA GLY A 570 11.98 8.00 -25.02
C GLY A 570 11.85 9.08 -26.09
N GLU A 571 10.86 8.88 -26.96
CA GLU A 571 10.45 9.86 -27.97
C GLU A 571 9.02 10.34 -27.65
N PRO A 572 8.79 11.65 -27.50
CA PRO A 572 9.74 12.74 -27.68
C PRO A 572 10.73 12.90 -26.51
N ALA A 573 11.85 13.57 -26.77
CA ALA A 573 12.82 13.91 -25.74
C ALA A 573 12.20 14.82 -24.66
N THR A 574 12.44 14.48 -23.39
CA THR A 574 12.02 15.25 -22.22
C THR A 574 13.23 15.58 -21.34
N SER A 575 13.25 16.78 -20.78
CA SER A 575 14.18 17.17 -19.73
C SER A 575 13.51 18.06 -18.68
N VAL A 576 14.08 18.07 -17.47
CA VAL A 576 13.74 19.01 -16.41
C VAL A 576 15.01 19.74 -15.98
N SER A 577 14.93 21.05 -15.80
CA SER A 577 16.09 21.89 -15.47
C SER A 577 15.70 23.07 -14.58
N ASP A 578 16.66 23.54 -13.76
CA ASP A 578 16.58 24.79 -13.01
C ASP A 578 17.73 25.76 -13.32
N GLU A 579 18.46 25.56 -14.42
CA GLU A 579 19.62 26.40 -14.82
C GLU A 579 19.29 27.90 -14.88
N ASN A 580 18.02 28.25 -15.11
CA ASN A 580 17.53 29.63 -15.15
C ASN A 580 16.99 30.13 -13.79
N GLY A 581 17.28 29.44 -12.69
CA GLY A 581 16.77 29.74 -11.35
C GLY A 581 15.30 29.37 -11.11
N THR A 582 14.66 28.66 -12.05
CA THR A 582 13.27 28.20 -11.95
C THR A 582 13.13 26.83 -12.59
N ARG A 583 12.45 25.91 -11.90
CA ARG A 583 12.17 24.55 -12.41
C ARG A 583 11.30 24.62 -13.66
N ARG A 584 11.81 24.05 -14.75
CA ARG A 584 11.16 23.97 -16.06
C ARG A 584 11.20 22.56 -16.61
N ILE A 585 10.10 22.11 -17.22
CA ILE A 585 10.05 20.85 -17.98
C ILE A 585 9.92 21.21 -19.45
N THR A 586 10.81 20.65 -20.26
CA THR A 586 10.79 20.75 -21.72
C THR A 586 10.46 19.38 -22.30
N THR A 587 9.58 19.31 -23.29
CA THR A 587 9.28 18.07 -24.03
C THR A 587 9.11 18.39 -25.50
N ASP A 588 9.78 17.61 -26.37
CA ASP A 588 9.78 17.85 -27.82
C ASP A 588 10.25 19.29 -28.16
N GLY A 589 11.25 19.79 -27.43
CA GLY A 589 11.77 21.16 -27.56
C GLY A 589 10.82 22.28 -27.09
N ARG A 590 9.68 21.94 -26.46
CA ARG A 590 8.68 22.90 -25.98
C ARG A 590 8.64 22.98 -24.46
N LEU A 591 8.55 24.19 -23.91
CA LEU A 591 8.25 24.41 -22.50
C LEU A 591 6.84 23.90 -22.19
N VAL A 592 6.71 22.96 -21.26
CA VAL A 592 5.42 22.37 -20.83
C VAL A 592 5.12 22.60 -19.34
N TYR A 593 6.13 23.00 -18.55
CA TYR A 593 6.00 23.38 -17.14
C TYR A 593 6.97 24.52 -16.84
N ASP A 594 6.53 25.54 -16.10
CA ASP A 594 7.32 26.68 -15.65
C ASP A 594 6.88 27.13 -14.26
N GLY A 595 7.72 26.86 -13.24
CA GLY A 595 7.51 27.41 -11.89
C GLY A 595 6.17 27.06 -11.23
N GLY A 596 5.56 25.92 -11.57
CA GLY A 596 4.26 25.47 -11.04
C GLY A 596 3.10 25.63 -12.02
N SER A 597 3.22 26.51 -13.01
CA SER A 597 2.24 26.62 -14.10
C SER A 597 2.60 25.66 -15.23
N TYR A 598 1.62 24.99 -15.85
CA TYR A 598 1.93 24.03 -16.91
C TYR A 598 0.82 23.83 -17.94
N LEU A 599 1.21 23.30 -19.10
CA LEU A 599 0.33 22.65 -20.07
C LEU A 599 0.94 21.27 -20.43
N LEU A 600 0.65 20.26 -19.60
CA LEU A 600 1.26 18.94 -19.71
C LEU A 600 0.50 18.07 -20.73
N PRO A 601 1.18 17.53 -21.76
CA PRO A 601 0.57 16.61 -22.69
C PRO A 601 0.36 15.22 -22.06
N TRP A 602 -0.88 14.72 -22.04
CA TRP A 602 -1.20 13.42 -21.44
C TRP A 602 -1.77 12.46 -22.50
N GLU A 603 -1.17 11.30 -22.75
CA GLU A 603 -0.12 10.59 -22.02
C GLU A 603 1.33 11.08 -22.34
N PRO A 604 2.28 11.15 -21.38
CA PRO A 604 3.62 11.71 -21.61
C PRO A 604 4.45 10.95 -22.65
N ARG A 605 4.33 9.62 -22.74
CA ARG A 605 5.01 8.82 -23.80
C ARG A 605 4.42 9.07 -25.20
N LYS A 606 3.29 9.77 -25.30
CA LYS A 606 2.64 10.18 -26.56
C LYS A 606 2.60 11.70 -26.70
N ALA A 607 3.52 12.41 -26.04
CA ALA A 607 3.49 13.87 -25.91
C ALA A 607 3.59 14.66 -27.22
N THR A 608 3.96 14.04 -28.34
CA THR A 608 3.93 14.67 -29.68
C THR A 608 2.52 14.80 -30.25
N ALA A 609 1.63 13.86 -29.93
CA ALA A 609 0.24 13.83 -30.39
C ALA A 609 -0.69 13.27 -29.29
N PRO A 610 -0.67 13.86 -28.08
CA PRO A 610 -1.43 13.36 -26.94
C PRO A 610 -2.93 13.51 -27.19
N ALA A 611 -3.74 12.70 -26.50
CA ALA A 611 -5.20 12.77 -26.57
C ALA A 611 -5.72 14.08 -25.95
N LYS A 612 -5.07 14.55 -24.88
CA LYS A 612 -5.46 15.75 -24.12
C LYS A 612 -4.27 16.46 -23.52
N LEU A 613 -4.48 17.69 -23.06
CA LEU A 613 -3.48 18.49 -22.35
C LEU A 613 -4.08 18.95 -21.01
N TYR A 614 -3.37 18.77 -19.91
CA TYR A 614 -3.77 19.32 -18.62
C TYR A 614 -3.13 20.68 -18.41
N HIS A 615 -3.94 21.67 -18.03
CA HIS A 615 -3.47 22.99 -17.66
C HIS A 615 -3.76 23.26 -16.18
N TYR A 616 -2.79 23.85 -15.50
CA TYR A 616 -2.93 24.29 -14.13
C TYR A 616 -2.03 25.50 -13.88
N ASN A 617 -2.53 26.45 -13.10
CA ASN A 617 -1.81 27.66 -12.71
C ASN A 617 -2.14 28.01 -11.25
N PRO A 618 -1.22 27.77 -10.30
CA PRO A 618 -1.46 28.09 -8.88
C PRO A 618 -1.81 29.55 -8.61
N LYS A 619 -1.30 30.48 -9.44
CA LYS A 619 -1.48 31.93 -9.26
C LYS A 619 -2.66 32.49 -10.07
N GLY A 620 -3.21 31.71 -10.99
CA GLY A 620 -4.24 32.16 -11.94
C GLY A 620 -3.71 33.16 -12.97
N GLY A 621 -4.61 33.61 -13.85
CA GLY A 621 -4.34 34.53 -14.95
C GLY A 621 -3.89 33.85 -16.24
N ALA A 622 -3.60 34.69 -17.25
CA ALA A 622 -3.30 34.26 -18.60
C ALA A 622 -1.87 33.70 -18.76
N THR A 623 -1.75 32.47 -19.28
CA THR A 623 -0.48 31.85 -19.68
C THR A 623 -0.54 31.33 -21.11
N THR A 624 0.56 31.43 -21.85
CA THR A 624 0.62 31.05 -23.28
C THR A 624 1.59 29.90 -23.51
N TRP A 625 1.13 28.86 -24.20
CA TRP A 625 1.84 27.59 -24.35
C TRP A 625 1.90 27.13 -25.81
N GLN A 626 3.01 26.54 -26.21
CA GLN A 626 3.17 25.91 -27.52
C GLN A 626 2.48 24.55 -27.55
N LEU A 627 1.51 24.37 -28.44
CA LEU A 627 0.82 23.09 -28.61
C LEU A 627 1.76 22.02 -29.19
N PRO A 628 1.52 20.73 -28.89
CA PRO A 628 2.25 19.63 -29.52
C PRO A 628 2.10 19.64 -31.05
N ARG A 629 3.09 19.12 -31.77
CA ARG A 629 3.07 19.09 -33.24
C ARG A 629 1.85 18.38 -33.82
N GLY A 630 1.35 17.33 -33.16
CA GLY A 630 0.11 16.63 -33.55
C GLY A 630 -1.16 17.47 -33.36
N TRP A 631 -1.06 18.67 -32.80
CA TRP A 631 -2.14 19.64 -32.65
C TRP A 631 -1.97 20.86 -33.59
N ALA A 632 -0.89 20.94 -34.38
CA ALA A 632 -0.53 22.12 -35.19
C ALA A 632 -1.55 22.53 -36.28
N GLY A 633 -2.47 21.63 -36.66
CA GLY A 633 -3.57 21.92 -37.61
C GLY A 633 -4.90 22.27 -36.95
N THR A 634 -4.95 22.30 -35.62
CA THR A 634 -6.19 22.47 -34.86
C THR A 634 -6.64 23.93 -34.92
N ARG A 635 -7.82 24.20 -35.49
CA ARG A 635 -8.38 25.57 -35.58
C ARG A 635 -9.05 26.02 -34.29
N ARG A 636 -9.51 25.07 -33.46
CA ARG A 636 -10.19 25.31 -32.19
C ARG A 636 -9.84 24.22 -31.20
N VAL A 637 -9.55 24.58 -29.96
CA VAL A 637 -9.25 23.66 -28.85
C VAL A 637 -10.31 23.87 -27.78
N ALA A 638 -11.04 22.82 -27.40
CA ALA A 638 -12.06 22.92 -26.37
C ALA A 638 -11.40 22.93 -24.99
N LEU A 639 -11.68 23.97 -24.19
CA LEU A 639 -11.21 24.12 -22.82
C LEU A 639 -12.31 23.71 -21.84
N TYR A 640 -11.96 22.86 -20.89
CA TYR A 640 -12.86 22.44 -19.82
C TYR A 640 -12.24 22.72 -18.46
N ARG A 641 -13.02 23.31 -17.55
CA ARG A 641 -12.71 23.31 -16.12
C ARG A 641 -13.03 21.93 -15.56
N LEU A 642 -12.13 21.40 -14.74
CA LEU A 642 -12.37 20.14 -14.04
C LEU A 642 -12.97 20.41 -12.66
N THR A 643 -14.01 19.65 -12.33
CA THR A 643 -14.71 19.70 -11.04
C THR A 643 -15.06 18.27 -10.64
N ASP A 644 -15.47 18.05 -9.40
CA ASP A 644 -15.91 16.73 -8.93
C ASP A 644 -17.16 16.15 -9.61
N THR A 645 -17.84 16.94 -10.46
CA THR A 645 -18.93 16.49 -11.35
C THR A 645 -18.49 16.30 -12.81
N GLY A 646 -17.19 16.48 -13.09
CA GLY A 646 -16.59 16.25 -14.40
C GLY A 646 -16.16 17.51 -15.12
N ARG A 647 -16.07 17.39 -16.45
CA ARG A 647 -15.66 18.45 -17.38
C ARG A 647 -16.79 19.47 -17.55
N HIS A 648 -16.52 20.74 -17.24
CA HIS A 648 -17.38 21.88 -17.56
C HIS A 648 -16.79 22.68 -18.70
N HIS A 649 -17.45 22.71 -19.85
CA HIS A 649 -16.96 23.46 -21.02
C HIS A 649 -16.93 24.96 -20.68
N VAL A 650 -15.78 25.58 -20.89
CA VAL A 650 -15.57 27.01 -20.65
C VAL A 650 -15.69 27.77 -21.96
N THR A 651 -14.87 27.41 -22.94
CA THR A 651 -14.82 28.06 -24.25
C THR A 651 -14.06 27.20 -25.25
N ASP A 652 -14.16 27.55 -26.54
CA ASP A 652 -13.27 27.04 -27.58
C ASP A 652 -12.16 28.08 -27.83
N LEU A 653 -10.92 27.71 -27.54
CA LEU A 653 -9.74 28.55 -27.73
C LEU A 653 -9.27 28.47 -29.19
N THR A 654 -8.90 29.60 -29.78
CA THR A 654 -8.32 29.66 -31.13
C THR A 654 -6.80 29.68 -31.04
N PRO A 655 -6.09 28.63 -31.50
CA PRO A 655 -4.63 28.67 -31.53
C PRO A 655 -4.11 29.70 -32.52
N HIS A 656 -3.10 30.46 -32.14
CA HIS A 656 -2.41 31.42 -32.99
C HIS A 656 -0.94 31.02 -33.11
N SER A 657 -0.45 30.81 -34.34
CA SER A 657 0.91 30.35 -34.60
C SER A 657 1.29 29.09 -33.80
N GLY A 658 0.35 28.15 -33.66
CA GLY A 658 0.53 26.90 -32.90
C GLY A 658 0.54 27.05 -31.38
N LYS A 659 0.24 28.25 -30.84
CA LYS A 659 0.17 28.52 -29.41
C LYS A 659 -1.27 28.71 -28.95
N VAL A 660 -1.53 28.39 -27.70
CA VAL A 660 -2.80 28.65 -27.03
C VAL A 660 -2.56 29.50 -25.78
N THR A 661 -3.45 30.47 -25.53
CA THR A 661 -3.48 31.22 -24.28
C THR A 661 -4.63 30.71 -23.44
N VAL A 662 -4.35 30.33 -22.20
CA VAL A 662 -5.37 29.91 -21.23
C VAL A 662 -5.40 30.94 -20.12
N ASP A 663 -6.55 31.56 -19.92
CA ASP A 663 -6.84 32.42 -18.76
C ASP A 663 -7.53 31.58 -17.69
N ALA A 664 -6.80 31.28 -16.62
CA ALA A 664 -7.18 30.29 -15.62
C ALA A 664 -7.49 30.94 -14.27
N GLU A 665 -8.52 30.43 -13.58
CA GLU A 665 -8.73 30.70 -12.17
C GLU A 665 -7.56 30.12 -11.35
N ALA A 666 -7.14 30.83 -10.30
CA ALA A 666 -6.02 30.39 -9.46
C ALA A 666 -6.31 29.03 -8.81
N GLY A 667 -5.34 28.12 -8.88
CA GLY A 667 -5.45 26.78 -8.28
C GLY A 667 -6.55 25.92 -8.92
N THR A 668 -7.02 26.26 -10.12
CA THR A 668 -8.07 25.51 -10.80
C THR A 668 -7.49 24.67 -11.96
N PRO A 669 -7.75 23.36 -11.99
CA PRO A 669 -7.31 22.50 -13.08
C PRO A 669 -8.24 22.56 -14.28
N TYR A 670 -7.64 22.52 -15.47
CA TYR A 670 -8.32 22.50 -16.74
C TYR A 670 -7.79 21.36 -17.62
N VAL A 671 -8.63 20.91 -18.54
CA VAL A 671 -8.22 19.98 -19.60
C VAL A 671 -8.60 20.53 -20.97
N LEU A 672 -7.68 20.39 -21.92
CA LEU A 672 -7.86 20.79 -23.31
C LEU A 672 -8.00 19.54 -24.19
N HIS A 673 -8.97 19.58 -25.10
CA HIS A 673 -9.22 18.54 -26.11
C HIS A 673 -9.22 19.16 -27.52
N ARG A 674 -8.76 18.42 -28.54
CA ARG A 674 -8.71 18.91 -29.95
C ARG A 674 -10.09 19.21 -30.50
N GLU A 675 -11.08 18.47 -30.04
CA GLU A 675 -12.49 18.61 -30.37
C GLU A 675 -13.30 18.64 -29.08
N ARG A 676 -14.57 19.03 -29.16
CA ARG A 676 -15.43 18.97 -27.97
C ARG A 676 -15.57 17.51 -27.54
N ALA A 677 -15.10 17.21 -26.34
CA ALA A 677 -15.25 15.90 -25.73
C ALA A 677 -16.73 15.56 -25.60
N PRO A 678 -17.11 14.27 -25.76
CA PRO A 678 -18.49 13.85 -25.58
C PRO A 678 -18.97 14.16 -24.16
N HIS A 679 -20.29 14.30 -24.03
CA HIS A 679 -20.93 14.41 -22.73
C HIS A 679 -20.57 13.20 -21.87
N THR A 680 -20.23 13.43 -20.62
CA THR A 680 -19.93 12.34 -19.69
C THR A 680 -21.22 11.59 -19.38
N PRO A 681 -21.31 10.28 -19.65
CA PRO A 681 -22.51 9.53 -19.35
C PRO A 681 -22.80 9.57 -17.84
N ASP A 682 -24.06 9.33 -17.50
CA ASP A 682 -24.49 9.14 -16.13
C ASP A 682 -23.62 8.08 -15.43
N PRO A 683 -22.90 8.43 -14.34
CA PRO A 683 -22.03 7.49 -13.63
C PRO A 683 -22.76 6.33 -12.95
N ASP A 684 -24.10 6.38 -12.91
CA ASP A 684 -24.93 5.45 -12.15
C ASP A 684 -24.55 5.46 -10.66
N TRP A 685 -24.66 6.63 -10.04
CA TRP A 685 -24.39 6.83 -8.61
C TRP A 685 -25.23 5.88 -7.75
N GLY A 686 -24.60 5.14 -6.83
CA GLY A 686 -25.26 4.08 -6.05
C GLY A 686 -25.31 2.71 -6.73
N GLN A 687 -24.56 2.52 -7.83
CA GLN A 687 -24.47 1.24 -8.54
C GLN A 687 -24.19 0.06 -7.59
N GLY A 688 -24.94 -1.03 -7.77
CA GLY A 688 -24.87 -2.23 -6.91
C GLY A 688 -25.76 -2.16 -5.68
N THR A 689 -26.21 -0.97 -5.28
CA THR A 689 -27.18 -0.78 -4.19
C THR A 689 -28.61 -0.72 -4.73
N PRO A 690 -29.64 -0.82 -3.87
CA PRO A 690 -31.01 -0.57 -4.30
C PRO A 690 -31.38 0.92 -4.41
N LEU A 691 -30.41 1.82 -4.23
CA LEU A 691 -30.57 3.26 -4.19
C LEU A 691 -29.90 3.90 -5.42
N ARG A 692 -30.47 5.02 -5.87
CA ARG A 692 -29.82 5.96 -6.77
C ARG A 692 -29.30 7.16 -6.00
N ASN A 693 -28.06 7.54 -6.27
CA ASN A 693 -27.38 8.71 -5.69
C ASN A 693 -27.51 8.77 -4.15
N PRO A 694 -27.09 7.72 -3.43
CA PRO A 694 -27.28 7.58 -1.98
C PRO A 694 -26.49 8.59 -1.13
N GLY A 695 -25.33 9.04 -1.62
CA GLY A 695 -24.48 10.05 -0.97
C GLY A 695 -24.52 11.42 -1.66
N PHE A 696 -25.59 11.71 -2.41
CA PHE A 696 -25.81 12.96 -3.15
C PHE A 696 -24.63 13.45 -4.02
N THR A 697 -23.72 12.56 -4.40
CA THR A 697 -22.45 12.84 -5.08
C THR A 697 -22.63 13.42 -6.49
N SER A 698 -23.83 13.30 -7.08
CA SER A 698 -24.16 13.94 -8.35
C SER A 698 -24.27 15.47 -8.28
N ALA A 699 -24.12 16.09 -7.10
CA ALA A 699 -24.36 17.51 -6.82
C ALA A 699 -25.81 17.97 -7.07
N THR A 700 -26.71 17.04 -7.32
CA THR A 700 -28.13 17.30 -7.60
C THR A 700 -29.01 16.30 -6.88
N THR A 701 -30.32 16.55 -6.91
CA THR A 701 -31.34 15.63 -6.39
C THR A 701 -31.70 14.53 -7.40
N ALA A 702 -30.85 14.28 -8.42
CA ALA A 702 -31.10 13.22 -9.40
C ALA A 702 -31.33 11.86 -8.70
N GLY A 703 -32.40 11.16 -9.11
CA GLY A 703 -32.88 9.93 -8.46
C GLY A 703 -33.88 10.15 -7.32
N TRP A 704 -34.09 11.40 -6.88
CA TRP A 704 -34.96 11.75 -5.76
C TRP A 704 -36.09 12.70 -6.19
N THR A 705 -37.31 12.44 -5.70
CA THR A 705 -38.43 13.37 -5.78
C THR A 705 -38.40 14.28 -4.56
N VAL A 706 -38.19 15.58 -4.77
CA VAL A 706 -37.99 16.54 -3.70
C VAL A 706 -39.13 17.56 -3.62
N THR A 707 -39.57 17.86 -2.41
CA THR A 707 -40.61 18.88 -2.11
C THR A 707 -40.14 19.79 -0.99
N GLY A 708 -40.56 21.06 -1.00
CA GLY A 708 -40.19 22.04 0.03
C GLY A 708 -38.76 22.59 -0.15
N PRO A 709 -38.22 23.28 0.86
CA PRO A 709 -36.91 23.95 0.78
C PRO A 709 -35.72 22.99 0.94
N ALA A 710 -35.63 21.97 0.08
CA ALA A 710 -34.58 20.95 0.10
C ALA A 710 -33.73 21.00 -1.18
N ALA A 711 -32.41 21.01 -1.02
CA ALA A 711 -31.44 21.07 -2.11
C ALA A 711 -30.15 20.33 -1.73
N VAL A 712 -29.35 19.93 -2.72
CA VAL A 712 -28.00 19.42 -2.49
C VAL A 712 -27.03 20.59 -2.40
N VAL A 713 -26.21 20.63 -1.35
CA VAL A 713 -25.28 21.71 -1.04
C VAL A 713 -23.89 21.13 -0.79
N LEU A 714 -22.85 21.78 -1.32
CA LEU A 714 -21.46 21.44 -1.06
C LEU A 714 -21.02 21.94 0.32
N SER A 715 -20.54 21.03 1.17
CA SER A 715 -20.03 21.33 2.51
C SER A 715 -18.62 21.95 2.47
N SER A 716 -18.14 22.46 3.60
CA SER A 716 -16.79 23.01 3.73
C SER A 716 -15.68 21.96 3.54
N LEU A 717 -15.98 20.67 3.77
CA LEU A 717 -15.08 19.55 3.51
C LEU A 717 -15.12 19.10 2.04
N GLY A 718 -16.01 19.71 1.25
CA GLY A 718 -16.22 19.38 -0.14
C GLY A 718 -17.17 18.20 -0.36
N ASP A 719 -18.07 17.88 0.56
CA ASP A 719 -19.08 16.83 0.36
C ASP A 719 -20.42 17.40 -0.09
N HIS A 720 -21.08 16.74 -1.04
CA HIS A 720 -22.44 17.10 -1.44
C HIS A 720 -23.45 16.47 -0.49
N GLU A 721 -24.28 17.30 0.16
CA GLU A 721 -25.22 16.86 1.21
C GLU A 721 -26.63 17.36 0.90
N LEU A 722 -27.66 16.54 1.17
CA LEU A 722 -29.04 17.01 1.12
C LEU A 722 -29.29 17.93 2.31
N THR A 723 -29.49 19.22 2.03
CA THR A 723 -29.75 20.25 3.02
C THR A 723 -31.18 20.77 2.90
N ILE A 724 -31.88 20.80 4.04
CA ILE A 724 -33.21 21.37 4.19
C ILE A 724 -33.08 22.64 5.03
N THR A 725 -33.33 23.79 4.41
CA THR A 725 -33.22 25.10 5.08
C THR A 725 -34.49 25.41 5.88
N ALA A 726 -34.44 26.49 6.66
CA ALA A 726 -35.58 26.97 7.46
C ALA A 726 -36.83 27.18 6.59
N GLY A 727 -38.01 26.81 7.10
CA GLY A 727 -39.28 27.08 6.45
C GLY A 727 -40.27 25.92 6.52
N ALA A 728 -40.97 25.71 5.41
CA ALA A 728 -42.00 24.68 5.28
C ALA A 728 -41.43 23.25 5.44
N ALA A 729 -42.32 22.29 5.70
CA ALA A 729 -41.95 20.88 5.68
C ALA A 729 -41.38 20.48 4.31
N ALA A 730 -40.40 19.59 4.32
CA ALA A 730 -39.72 19.13 3.12
C ALA A 730 -39.58 17.60 3.11
N SER A 731 -39.43 17.05 1.91
CA SER A 731 -39.15 15.63 1.74
C SER A 731 -38.29 15.35 0.52
N ALA A 732 -37.42 14.34 0.61
CA ALA A 732 -36.74 13.73 -0.50
C ALA A 732 -37.11 12.23 -0.52
N THR A 733 -37.80 11.80 -1.57
CA THR A 733 -38.39 10.46 -1.67
C THR A 733 -37.83 9.72 -2.87
N GLN A 734 -37.56 8.43 -2.71
CA GLN A 734 -37.09 7.56 -3.79
C GLN A 734 -37.77 6.19 -3.69
N ARG A 735 -38.17 5.65 -4.84
CA ARG A 735 -38.56 4.24 -4.97
C ARG A 735 -37.31 3.40 -5.15
N LEU A 736 -37.09 2.42 -4.28
CA LEU A 736 -35.95 1.52 -4.36
C LEU A 736 -36.06 0.61 -5.58
N THR A 737 -34.92 0.10 -6.07
CA THR A 737 -34.95 -1.04 -6.99
C THR A 737 -35.58 -2.26 -6.29
N ARG A 738 -36.00 -3.25 -7.06
CA ARG A 738 -36.76 -4.38 -6.52
C ARG A 738 -35.91 -5.18 -5.52
N LEU A 739 -36.29 -5.11 -4.25
CA LEU A 739 -35.77 -5.96 -3.19
C LEU A 739 -36.46 -7.33 -3.20
N SER A 740 -35.72 -8.36 -2.81
CA SER A 740 -36.29 -9.68 -2.52
C SER A 740 -37.13 -9.63 -1.25
N PRO A 741 -38.09 -10.55 -1.06
CA PRO A 741 -38.73 -10.74 0.24
C PRO A 741 -37.68 -11.02 1.34
N GLY A 742 -37.87 -10.45 2.52
CA GLY A 742 -36.95 -10.58 3.64
C GLY A 742 -36.81 -9.31 4.48
N SER A 743 -36.00 -9.41 5.54
CA SER A 743 -35.73 -8.31 6.46
C SER A 743 -34.54 -7.46 6.00
N TYR A 744 -34.66 -6.16 6.20
CA TYR A 744 -33.68 -5.16 5.79
C TYR A 744 -33.51 -4.07 6.85
N THR A 745 -32.35 -3.43 6.84
CA THR A 745 -32.10 -2.18 7.57
C THR A 745 -31.82 -1.06 6.57
N ALA A 746 -32.57 0.03 6.68
CA ALA A 746 -32.24 1.31 6.04
C ALA A 746 -31.56 2.24 7.05
N SER A 747 -30.58 3.02 6.61
CA SER A 747 -29.93 4.02 7.45
C SER A 747 -29.55 5.29 6.68
N VAL A 748 -29.34 6.38 7.41
CA VAL A 748 -28.90 7.67 6.89
C VAL A 748 -28.12 8.42 7.97
N GLN A 749 -27.06 9.15 7.60
CA GLN A 749 -26.44 10.12 8.50
C GLN A 749 -27.32 11.38 8.54
N VAL A 750 -27.69 11.82 9.74
CA VAL A 750 -28.54 13.01 9.94
C VAL A 750 -27.91 13.99 10.91
N GLU A 751 -27.99 15.28 10.56
CA GLU A 751 -27.70 16.39 11.47
C GLU A 751 -28.93 17.31 11.57
N VAL A 752 -29.33 17.64 12.80
CA VAL A 752 -30.32 18.67 13.09
C VAL A 752 -29.64 19.87 13.77
N GLY A 753 -29.87 21.05 13.18
CA GLY A 753 -29.35 22.32 13.64
C GLY A 753 -27.90 22.57 13.23
N GLU A 754 -27.53 23.84 13.20
CA GLU A 754 -26.13 24.28 13.10
C GLU A 754 -25.46 24.29 14.48
N LYS A 755 -26.25 24.52 15.54
CA LYS A 755 -25.78 24.54 16.94
C LYS A 755 -26.50 23.53 17.81
N ALA A 756 -25.82 23.08 18.87
CA ALA A 756 -26.41 22.19 19.86
C ALA A 756 -27.64 22.85 20.50
N GLY A 757 -28.71 22.07 20.69
CA GLY A 757 -29.98 22.53 21.27
C GLY A 757 -31.00 23.05 20.27
N GLU A 758 -30.63 23.30 19.01
CA GLU A 758 -31.61 23.59 17.96
C GLU A 758 -32.47 22.36 17.66
N ARG A 759 -33.77 22.61 17.43
CA ARG A 759 -34.77 21.54 17.30
C ARG A 759 -35.54 21.63 15.99
N ARG A 760 -35.63 20.50 15.29
CA ARG A 760 -36.55 20.28 14.16
C ARG A 760 -36.64 18.78 13.90
N LYS A 761 -37.86 18.26 13.77
CA LYS A 761 -38.04 16.84 13.53
C LYS A 761 -37.57 16.45 12.13
N ALA A 762 -36.64 15.51 12.08
CA ALA A 762 -36.05 14.89 10.90
C ALA A 762 -36.31 13.38 10.95
N ALA A 763 -36.75 12.75 9.85
CA ALA A 763 -37.17 11.36 9.84
C ALA A 763 -36.68 10.58 8.61
N LEU A 764 -36.42 9.29 8.82
CA LEU A 764 -36.25 8.27 7.79
C LEU A 764 -37.47 7.35 7.82
N GLU A 765 -38.19 7.27 6.70
CA GLU A 765 -39.38 6.45 6.54
C GLU A 765 -39.20 5.45 5.40
N ILE A 766 -39.62 4.21 5.63
CA ILE A 766 -39.68 3.14 4.62
C ILE A 766 -41.10 2.63 4.53
N ARG A 767 -41.75 2.84 3.39
CA ARG A 767 -43.08 2.31 3.10
C ARG A 767 -42.98 1.11 2.17
N THR A 768 -43.59 0.00 2.57
CA THR A 768 -43.63 -1.25 1.81
C THR A 768 -45.00 -1.48 1.16
N ALA A 769 -45.07 -2.47 0.26
CA ALA A 769 -46.20 -2.66 -0.64
C ALA A 769 -47.50 -3.10 0.07
N ASP A 770 -47.39 -3.69 1.26
CA ASP A 770 -48.50 -4.09 2.12
C ASP A 770 -49.12 -2.91 2.90
N GLY A 771 -48.56 -1.70 2.76
CA GLY A 771 -49.00 -0.49 3.45
C GLY A 771 -48.28 -0.20 4.77
N VAL A 772 -47.36 -1.06 5.20
CA VAL A 772 -46.57 -0.84 6.42
C VAL A 772 -45.53 0.25 6.21
N THR A 773 -45.48 1.21 7.13
CA THR A 773 -44.44 2.26 7.19
C THR A 773 -43.57 2.06 8.43
N ALA A 774 -42.30 1.75 8.23
CA ALA A 774 -41.29 1.78 9.28
C ALA A 774 -40.67 3.17 9.36
N THR A 775 -40.60 3.75 10.55
CA THR A 775 -40.12 5.12 10.76
C THR A 775 -39.17 5.20 11.94
N ASN A 776 -38.07 5.91 11.76
CA ASN A 776 -37.27 6.45 12.85
C ASN A 776 -37.04 7.95 12.64
N TRP A 777 -36.81 8.70 13.71
CA TRP A 777 -36.69 10.16 13.65
C TRP A 777 -35.84 10.72 14.79
N THR A 778 -35.40 11.97 14.64
CA THR A 778 -34.85 12.76 15.76
C THR A 778 -35.32 14.20 15.65
N THR A 779 -35.37 14.91 16.79
CA THR A 779 -35.58 16.36 16.82
C THR A 779 -34.29 17.15 17.03
N THR A 780 -33.20 16.48 17.38
CA THR A 780 -31.93 17.08 17.80
C THR A 780 -30.76 16.19 17.40
N SER A 781 -29.60 16.78 17.18
CA SER A 781 -28.33 16.06 17.11
C SER A 781 -27.49 16.46 18.32
N THR A 782 -27.39 15.57 19.31
CA THR A 782 -26.80 15.88 20.61
C THR A 782 -25.33 15.45 20.75
N ALA A 783 -24.88 14.48 19.94
CA ALA A 783 -23.50 14.00 19.95
C ALA A 783 -22.75 14.49 18.70
N GLU A 784 -21.54 15.00 18.91
CA GLU A 784 -20.57 15.22 17.85
C GLU A 784 -20.07 13.86 17.32
N ASN A 785 -19.82 13.77 16.01
CA ASN A 785 -19.15 12.63 15.42
C ASN A 785 -17.65 12.78 15.63
N LEU A 786 -17.11 11.86 16.42
CA LEU A 786 -15.70 11.86 16.83
C LEU A 786 -14.96 10.60 16.33
N VAL A 787 -15.56 9.86 15.39
CA VAL A 787 -14.92 8.74 14.70
C VAL A 787 -14.04 9.34 13.61
N ASP A 788 -12.73 9.33 13.81
CA ASP A 788 -11.79 10.06 12.93
C ASP A 788 -11.84 9.58 11.47
N SER A 789 -12.06 8.28 11.28
CA SER A 789 -12.23 7.65 9.96
C SER A 789 -13.55 7.99 9.25
N ASP A 790 -14.51 8.67 9.89
CA ASP A 790 -15.76 9.12 9.26
C ASP A 790 -15.54 10.48 8.59
N ARG A 791 -15.99 10.61 7.33
CA ARG A 791 -15.95 11.88 6.58
C ARG A 791 -16.73 13.01 7.22
N LYS A 792 -17.65 12.69 8.14
CA LYS A 792 -18.45 13.65 8.89
C LYS A 792 -17.93 13.93 10.30
N HIS A 793 -16.73 13.49 10.67
CA HIS A 793 -16.16 13.85 11.98
C HIS A 793 -16.07 15.38 12.16
N GLY A 794 -16.13 15.85 13.40
CA GLY A 794 -16.16 17.29 13.72
C GLY A 794 -17.52 17.96 13.43
N THR A 795 -18.53 17.20 13.03
CA THR A 795 -19.92 17.65 12.86
C THR A 795 -20.85 16.92 13.85
N ARG A 796 -22.15 17.21 13.86
CA ARG A 796 -23.12 16.43 14.67
C ARG A 796 -23.92 15.42 13.84
N PHE A 797 -23.38 14.99 12.69
CA PHE A 797 -23.96 13.89 11.94
C PHE A 797 -23.87 12.59 12.74
N GLN A 798 -25.00 11.93 12.95
CA GLN A 798 -25.06 10.59 13.52
C GLN A 798 -25.93 9.71 12.65
N ARG A 799 -25.64 8.40 12.63
CA ARG A 799 -26.39 7.47 11.78
C ARG A 799 -27.69 7.06 12.46
N MET A 800 -28.79 7.21 11.74
CA MET A 800 -30.13 6.79 12.13
C MET A 800 -30.53 5.56 11.33
N PHE A 801 -31.07 4.54 12.01
CA PHE A 801 -31.44 3.26 11.41
C PHE A 801 -32.95 3.02 11.52
N THR A 802 -33.53 2.31 10.55
CA THR A 802 -34.88 1.76 10.64
C THR A 802 -34.91 0.37 10.00
N ARG A 803 -35.52 -0.59 10.69
CA ARG A 803 -35.70 -1.97 10.20
C ARG A 803 -37.05 -2.10 9.51
N PHE A 804 -37.10 -2.84 8.40
CA PHE A 804 -38.34 -3.12 7.68
C PHE A 804 -38.30 -4.51 7.05
N THR A 805 -39.47 -5.04 6.70
CA THR A 805 -39.58 -6.35 6.04
C THR A 805 -40.27 -6.17 4.70
N VAL A 806 -39.68 -6.69 3.63
CA VAL A 806 -40.33 -6.81 2.33
C VAL A 806 -41.20 -8.06 2.39
N PRO A 807 -42.53 -7.95 2.15
CA PRO A 807 -43.44 -9.08 2.30
C PRO A 807 -43.15 -10.19 1.28
N ASP A 808 -43.64 -11.41 1.54
CA ASP A 808 -43.42 -12.60 0.70
C ASP A 808 -43.84 -12.41 -0.77
N GLY A 809 -44.87 -11.61 -1.03
CA GLY A 809 -45.31 -11.24 -2.39
C GLY A 809 -44.37 -10.26 -3.11
N GLY A 810 -43.35 -9.74 -2.42
CA GLY A 810 -42.52 -8.63 -2.84
C GLY A 810 -43.31 -7.33 -3.00
N GLY A 811 -42.78 -6.41 -3.80
CA GLY A 811 -43.47 -5.18 -4.20
C GLY A 811 -42.61 -3.93 -4.09
N PRO A 812 -43.17 -2.75 -4.40
CA PRO A 812 -42.46 -1.49 -4.29
C PRO A 812 -42.08 -1.16 -2.84
N VAL A 813 -40.87 -0.64 -2.65
CA VAL A 813 -40.41 -0.04 -1.40
C VAL A 813 -40.08 1.43 -1.68
N ILE A 814 -40.61 2.32 -0.85
CA ILE A 814 -40.43 3.77 -0.96
C ILE A 814 -39.69 4.25 0.27
N LEU A 815 -38.52 4.85 0.07
CA LEU A 815 -37.74 5.51 1.12
C LEU A 815 -38.00 7.02 1.07
N ALA A 816 -38.25 7.64 2.22
CA ALA A 816 -38.38 9.09 2.34
C ALA A 816 -37.50 9.64 3.48
N LEU A 817 -36.77 10.71 3.17
CA LEU A 817 -36.11 11.59 4.13
C LEU A 817 -36.99 12.81 4.33
N ARG A 818 -37.37 13.12 5.56
CA ARG A 818 -38.32 14.21 5.87
C ARG A 818 -37.78 15.16 6.90
N ALA A 819 -38.18 16.42 6.80
CA ALA A 819 -38.12 17.37 7.90
C ALA A 819 -39.46 18.11 8.02
N GLU A 820 -39.96 18.26 9.25
CA GLU A 820 -41.17 19.04 9.53
C GLU A 820 -40.93 20.54 9.28
N ALA A 821 -41.97 21.37 9.35
CA ALA A 821 -41.78 22.83 9.27
C ALA A 821 -40.98 23.31 10.50
N GLY A 822 -40.03 24.22 10.31
CA GLY A 822 -39.17 24.67 11.40
C GLY A 822 -38.02 25.58 10.97
N GLN A 823 -37.32 26.15 11.95
CA GLN A 823 -36.24 27.11 11.73
C GLN A 823 -34.85 26.45 11.65
N ALA A 824 -34.62 25.35 12.38
CA ALA A 824 -33.33 24.67 12.33
C ALA A 824 -33.09 24.04 10.95
N ARG A 825 -31.84 24.08 10.48
CA ARG A 825 -31.40 23.36 9.29
C ARG A 825 -31.40 21.86 9.58
N VAL A 826 -31.73 21.04 8.58
CA VAL A 826 -31.54 19.58 8.64
C VAL A 826 -30.67 19.16 7.47
N ARG A 827 -29.69 18.29 7.72
CA ARG A 827 -28.86 17.70 6.68
C ARG A 827 -28.96 16.18 6.70
N PHE A 828 -28.93 15.57 5.53
CA PHE A 828 -28.89 14.12 5.33
C PHE A 828 -27.80 13.74 4.34
N ASP A 829 -27.13 12.62 4.59
CA ASP A 829 -26.15 12.05 3.65
C ASP A 829 -25.96 10.54 3.86
N ASN A 830 -25.26 9.89 2.92
CA ASN A 830 -24.84 8.50 2.99
C ASN A 830 -25.97 7.52 3.34
N VAL A 831 -27.05 7.56 2.55
CA VAL A 831 -28.20 6.64 2.67
C VAL A 831 -27.74 5.22 2.33
N ARG A 832 -28.11 4.23 3.14
CA ARG A 832 -27.73 2.83 2.93
C ARG A 832 -28.92 1.91 3.21
N VAL A 833 -29.06 0.85 2.41
CA VAL A 833 -30.04 -0.23 2.64
C VAL A 833 -29.29 -1.56 2.52
N VAL A 834 -29.35 -2.38 3.57
CA VAL A 834 -28.69 -3.70 3.62
C VAL A 834 -29.66 -4.77 4.09
N PRO A 835 -29.44 -6.05 3.70
CA PRO A 835 -30.12 -7.18 4.33
C PRO A 835 -29.93 -7.14 5.85
N ALA A 836 -30.93 -7.63 6.59
CA ALA A 836 -30.87 -7.76 8.03
C ALA A 836 -31.28 -9.17 8.46
N HIS A 837 -30.70 -9.63 9.56
CA HIS A 837 -31.14 -10.86 10.23
C HIS A 837 -32.24 -10.55 11.25
N PRO A 838 -33.30 -11.35 11.34
CA PRO A 838 -34.30 -11.20 12.40
C PRO A 838 -33.63 -11.47 13.76
N THR A 839 -33.73 -10.56 14.72
CA THR A 839 -33.32 -10.88 16.09
C THR A 839 -34.34 -11.84 16.72
N ALA A 840 -33.93 -12.63 17.72
CA ALA A 840 -34.83 -13.53 18.43
C ALA A 840 -36.03 -12.78 19.04
N LYS A 841 -35.85 -11.50 19.42
CA LYS A 841 -36.92 -10.60 19.86
C LYS A 841 -37.75 -9.98 18.72
N ASP A 842 -37.17 -9.72 17.54
CA ASP A 842 -37.94 -9.33 16.35
C ASP A 842 -38.90 -10.45 15.91
N ALA A 843 -38.48 -11.71 16.03
CA ALA A 843 -39.29 -12.87 15.71
C ALA A 843 -40.46 -13.09 16.69
N THR A 844 -40.30 -12.71 17.97
CA THR A 844 -41.39 -12.70 18.96
C THR A 844 -42.27 -11.45 18.86
N ALA A 845 -41.70 -10.29 18.52
CA ALA A 845 -42.44 -9.04 18.28
C ALA A 845 -43.35 -9.13 17.04
N GLN A 846 -42.93 -9.85 15.99
CA GLN A 846 -43.79 -10.15 14.84
C GLN A 846 -44.91 -11.16 15.16
N LYS A 847 -44.76 -11.99 16.20
CA LYS A 847 -45.79 -12.98 16.60
C LYS A 847 -46.75 -12.49 17.69
N SER A 848 -46.47 -11.37 18.34
CA SER A 848 -47.32 -10.81 19.39
C SER A 848 -47.34 -9.29 19.32
N ALA A 849 -48.42 -8.72 18.76
CA ALA A 849 -48.70 -7.28 18.80
C ALA A 849 -48.96 -6.72 20.23
N LEU A 850 -48.68 -7.48 21.29
CA LEU A 850 -48.98 -7.17 22.69
C LEU A 850 -47.89 -7.59 23.70
N ALA A 851 -46.73 -8.14 23.30
CA ALA A 851 -45.80 -8.72 24.28
C ALA A 851 -44.62 -7.86 24.75
N ASP A 852 -44.33 -6.68 24.19
CA ASP A 852 -43.32 -5.78 24.79
C ASP A 852 -43.37 -4.35 24.20
N LYS A 853 -44.51 -3.64 24.33
CA LYS A 853 -44.62 -2.23 23.92
C LYS A 853 -43.66 -1.30 24.66
N ASP A 854 -43.05 -1.80 25.72
CA ASP A 854 -42.24 -1.03 26.65
C ASP A 854 -40.74 -1.12 26.33
N VAL A 855 -40.27 -2.05 25.48
CA VAL A 855 -38.85 -2.12 25.09
C VAL A 855 -38.55 -1.09 24.01
N ILE A 856 -37.69 -0.11 24.32
CA ILE A 856 -37.35 0.99 23.40
C ILE A 856 -35.98 0.83 22.73
N ALA A 857 -35.12 -0.04 23.27
CA ALA A 857 -33.86 -0.43 22.64
C ALA A 857 -33.47 -1.85 23.10
N HIS A 858 -32.98 -2.67 22.17
CA HIS A 858 -32.40 -3.98 22.45
C HIS A 858 -31.27 -4.27 21.47
N GLU A 859 -30.13 -4.76 21.96
CA GLU A 859 -29.00 -5.17 21.12
C GLU A 859 -28.20 -6.30 21.79
N ASP A 860 -28.06 -7.41 21.07
CA ASP A 860 -27.21 -8.57 21.43
C ASP A 860 -25.92 -8.61 20.58
N PHE A 861 -25.71 -7.61 19.72
CA PHE A 861 -24.52 -7.38 18.89
C PHE A 861 -24.23 -8.38 17.78
N GLU A 862 -24.95 -9.50 17.71
CA GLU A 862 -24.78 -10.56 16.71
C GLU A 862 -24.96 -10.08 15.26
N HIS A 863 -25.82 -9.07 15.06
CA HIS A 863 -26.28 -8.65 13.74
C HIS A 863 -26.29 -7.12 13.57
N VAL A 864 -25.28 -6.45 14.12
CA VAL A 864 -25.11 -4.99 13.95
C VAL A 864 -24.76 -4.66 12.49
N PRO A 865 -25.61 -3.90 11.77
CA PRO A 865 -25.37 -3.62 10.34
C PRO A 865 -24.14 -2.74 10.08
N GLN A 866 -23.81 -1.86 11.04
CA GLN A 866 -22.56 -1.09 11.15
C GLN A 866 -22.55 -0.33 12.49
N GLY A 867 -21.37 0.10 12.94
CA GLY A 867 -21.19 0.81 14.20
C GLY A 867 -21.33 -0.13 15.40
N TRP A 868 -21.84 0.40 16.51
CA TRP A 868 -21.91 -0.30 17.80
C TRP A 868 -23.35 -0.45 18.31
N GLY A 869 -24.27 -0.76 17.39
CA GLY A 869 -25.70 -0.92 17.70
C GLY A 869 -26.34 0.41 18.13
N PRO A 870 -26.89 0.52 19.35
CA PRO A 870 -27.54 1.74 19.82
C PRO A 870 -26.55 2.83 20.25
N PHE A 871 -25.24 2.56 20.22
CA PHE A 871 -24.23 3.47 20.71
C PHE A 871 -23.49 4.20 19.58
N VAL A 872 -23.14 5.45 19.85
CA VAL A 872 -22.20 6.25 19.07
C VAL A 872 -20.99 6.60 19.92
N LYS A 873 -19.84 6.84 19.29
CA LYS A 873 -18.62 7.26 20.00
C LYS A 873 -18.85 8.54 20.80
N GLY A 874 -18.36 8.56 22.04
CA GLY A 874 -18.33 9.74 22.89
C GLY A 874 -17.02 10.53 22.79
N ASP A 875 -16.80 11.41 23.76
CA ASP A 875 -15.67 12.34 23.80
C ASP A 875 -14.34 11.74 24.27
N ALA A 876 -14.30 10.43 24.57
CA ALA A 876 -13.07 9.71 24.89
C ALA A 876 -12.00 9.95 23.82
N GLY A 877 -10.93 10.66 24.20
CA GLY A 877 -9.80 11.00 23.34
C GLY A 877 -10.06 12.08 22.29
N GLY A 878 -11.26 12.66 22.20
CA GLY A 878 -11.63 13.58 21.11
C GLY A 878 -11.90 12.86 19.79
N SER A 879 -11.54 13.46 18.65
CA SER A 879 -11.61 12.78 17.33
C SER A 879 -10.44 11.81 17.22
N THR A 880 -10.74 10.51 17.22
CA THR A 880 -9.74 9.44 17.15
C THR A 880 -10.31 8.19 16.48
N ASP A 881 -9.42 7.32 16.00
CA ASP A 881 -9.76 5.93 15.76
C ASP A 881 -10.03 5.24 17.12
N PRO A 882 -11.28 4.84 17.41
CA PRO A 882 -11.66 4.38 18.74
C PRO A 882 -11.03 3.04 19.11
N ARG A 883 -10.92 2.74 20.41
CA ARG A 883 -10.45 1.43 20.91
C ARG A 883 -11.63 0.56 21.36
N THR A 884 -12.76 0.73 20.69
CA THR A 884 -14.01 0.03 20.92
C THR A 884 -14.51 -0.54 19.61
N HIS A 885 -14.92 -1.80 19.59
CA HIS A 885 -15.44 -2.46 18.37
C HIS A 885 -16.36 -3.64 18.72
N ILE A 886 -17.00 -4.21 17.70
CA ILE A 886 -17.73 -5.47 17.84
C ILE A 886 -16.73 -6.62 17.80
N ALA A 887 -16.36 -7.16 18.96
CA ALA A 887 -15.45 -8.29 19.06
C ALA A 887 -16.12 -9.57 18.56
N GLN A 888 -15.33 -10.49 18.00
CA GLN A 888 -15.81 -11.77 17.49
C GLN A 888 -15.15 -12.93 18.25
N ARG A 889 -15.88 -14.03 18.42
CA ARG A 889 -15.42 -15.19 19.19
C ARG A 889 -14.50 -16.08 18.37
N HIS A 890 -13.29 -16.35 18.89
CA HIS A 890 -12.39 -17.42 18.44
C HIS A 890 -11.79 -18.12 19.67
N ALA A 891 -12.54 -19.07 20.23
CA ALA A 891 -12.12 -19.80 21.42
C ALA A 891 -11.01 -20.83 21.10
N PRO A 892 -10.01 -21.01 21.99
CA PRO A 892 -9.90 -20.38 23.31
C PRO A 892 -9.24 -18.98 23.30
N PHE A 893 -8.72 -18.51 22.17
CA PHE A 893 -7.80 -17.36 22.09
C PHE A 893 -8.43 -16.02 22.49
N THR A 894 -9.70 -15.80 22.16
CA THR A 894 -10.45 -14.58 22.53
C THR A 894 -11.11 -14.66 23.90
N GLN A 895 -10.98 -15.79 24.59
CA GLN A 895 -11.68 -16.05 25.85
C GLN A 895 -10.72 -16.01 27.04
N ARG A 896 -11.28 -15.81 28.22
CA ARG A 896 -10.59 -15.84 29.51
C ARG A 896 -9.73 -17.11 29.64
N GLY A 897 -8.53 -16.92 30.15
CA GLY A 897 -7.57 -17.98 30.47
C GLY A 897 -6.49 -18.18 29.43
N TRP A 898 -6.76 -17.93 28.13
CA TRP A 898 -5.69 -17.97 27.14
C TRP A 898 -4.72 -16.80 27.36
N ASN A 899 -3.43 -17.12 27.41
CA ASN A 899 -2.33 -16.18 27.67
C ASN A 899 -2.53 -15.24 28.89
N GLY A 900 -3.25 -15.70 29.93
CA GLY A 900 -3.51 -14.88 31.12
C GLY A 900 -4.62 -13.84 30.96
N LYS A 901 -5.35 -13.84 29.84
CA LYS A 901 -6.52 -12.97 29.61
C LYS A 901 -7.56 -13.15 30.72
N ALA A 902 -8.00 -12.04 31.31
CA ALA A 902 -8.81 -12.05 32.53
C ALA A 902 -10.32 -12.09 32.28
N ILE A 903 -10.79 -11.60 31.13
CA ILE A 903 -12.21 -11.56 30.74
C ILE A 903 -12.40 -12.13 29.32
N ASP A 904 -13.61 -12.51 28.97
CA ASP A 904 -13.98 -12.94 27.62
C ASP A 904 -14.13 -11.73 26.68
N ASP A 905 -13.65 -11.82 25.43
CA ASP A 905 -13.96 -10.81 24.39
C ASP A 905 -15.42 -10.87 23.94
N VAL A 906 -16.03 -12.05 24.01
CA VAL A 906 -17.42 -12.31 23.65
C VAL A 906 -18.12 -13.07 24.78
N ILE A 907 -19.14 -12.45 25.37
CA ILE A 907 -19.92 -12.97 26.50
C ILE A 907 -20.88 -14.06 26.01
N ASP A 908 -21.84 -13.70 25.16
CA ASP A 908 -22.84 -14.61 24.62
C ASP A 908 -22.68 -14.71 23.08
N GLY A 909 -23.25 -15.77 22.47
CA GLY A 909 -23.27 -15.88 21.00
C GLY A 909 -21.89 -15.91 20.31
N GLY A 910 -21.75 -15.12 19.25
CA GLY A 910 -20.55 -14.96 18.43
C GLY A 910 -19.92 -13.57 18.49
N GLN A 911 -20.64 -12.55 18.99
CA GLN A 911 -20.19 -11.16 19.01
C GLN A 911 -20.60 -10.41 20.29
N SER A 912 -19.76 -9.48 20.75
CA SER A 912 -20.10 -8.54 21.84
C SER A 912 -19.46 -7.17 21.59
N LEU A 913 -19.87 -6.14 22.32
CA LEU A 913 -19.23 -4.82 22.24
C LEU A 913 -18.06 -4.76 23.23
N LYS A 914 -16.84 -4.62 22.71
CA LYS A 914 -15.61 -4.59 23.51
C LYS A 914 -14.95 -3.22 23.47
N SER A 915 -14.46 -2.75 24.61
CA SER A 915 -13.57 -1.60 24.78
C SER A 915 -12.25 -2.03 25.43
N ARG A 916 -11.10 -1.68 24.84
CA ARG A 916 -9.76 -2.02 25.35
C ARG A 916 -8.91 -0.78 25.54
N GLY A 917 -8.48 -0.52 26.77
CA GLY A 917 -7.53 0.56 27.03
C GLY A 917 -8.02 1.93 26.56
N GLU A 918 -9.34 2.17 26.61
CA GLU A 918 -9.95 3.35 26.00
C GLU A 918 -9.42 4.66 26.60
N ASN A 919 -9.55 5.73 25.82
CA ASN A 919 -9.14 7.06 26.25
C ASN A 919 -10.09 7.61 27.33
N SER A 920 -9.58 8.50 28.19
CA SER A 920 -10.38 9.18 29.20
C SER A 920 -11.54 9.98 28.58
N GLY A 921 -12.75 9.79 29.12
CA GLY A 921 -13.97 10.43 28.62
C GLY A 921 -15.14 9.46 28.51
N VAL A 922 -16.23 9.92 27.91
CA VAL A 922 -17.36 9.06 27.50
C VAL A 922 -16.88 8.24 26.32
N VAL A 923 -16.80 6.92 26.50
CA VAL A 923 -16.36 5.99 25.45
C VAL A 923 -17.41 5.93 24.36
N TYR A 924 -18.66 5.65 24.76
CA TYR A 924 -19.80 5.61 23.87
C TYR A 924 -21.09 5.91 24.63
N ARG A 925 -22.13 6.34 23.90
CA ARG A 925 -23.43 6.73 24.46
C ARG A 925 -24.57 6.54 23.46
N THR A 926 -25.78 6.43 23.96
CA THR A 926 -26.99 6.48 23.13
C THR A 926 -27.28 7.91 22.68
N VAL A 927 -28.08 8.03 21.60
CA VAL A 927 -28.63 9.28 21.06
C VAL A 927 -30.15 9.14 20.81
N PRO A 928 -30.92 10.23 20.66
CA PRO A 928 -32.39 10.19 20.67
C PRO A 928 -33.06 9.27 19.64
N HIS A 929 -32.43 9.01 18.49
CA HIS A 929 -32.94 8.07 17.47
C HIS A 929 -32.42 6.63 17.62
N THR A 930 -31.63 6.35 18.65
CA THR A 930 -31.18 4.99 19.02
C THR A 930 -31.82 4.51 20.32
N ALA A 931 -32.07 5.43 21.25
CA ALA A 931 -32.88 5.22 22.45
C ALA A 931 -33.56 6.55 22.81
N ARG A 932 -34.90 6.56 22.80
CA ARG A 932 -35.69 7.76 23.10
C ARG A 932 -36.30 7.68 24.49
N PHE A 933 -35.81 8.52 25.38
CA PHE A 933 -36.36 8.68 26.73
C PHE A 933 -37.34 9.85 26.74
N GLU A 934 -38.62 9.59 26.99
CA GLU A 934 -39.65 10.62 27.04
C GLU A 934 -39.62 11.35 28.39
N PRO A 935 -39.78 12.69 28.42
CA PRO A 935 -39.74 13.46 29.66
C PRO A 935 -40.70 12.95 30.73
N GLY A 936 -40.22 12.81 31.97
CA GLY A 936 -41.02 12.38 33.12
C GLY A 936 -41.33 10.89 33.18
N LYS A 937 -40.95 10.10 32.15
CA LYS A 937 -41.15 8.65 32.14
C LYS A 937 -40.00 7.91 32.83
N ARG A 938 -40.31 6.71 33.33
CA ARG A 938 -39.37 5.85 34.04
C ARG A 938 -38.90 4.72 33.13
N TYR A 939 -37.60 4.42 33.20
CA TYR A 939 -36.96 3.41 32.37
C TYR A 939 -36.09 2.51 33.21
N ARG A 940 -36.07 1.22 32.86
CA ARG A 940 -35.11 0.22 33.30
C ARG A 940 -34.07 0.02 32.22
N VAL A 941 -32.80 0.09 32.61
CA VAL A 941 -31.65 -0.22 31.76
C VAL A 941 -31.04 -1.51 32.30
N SER A 942 -30.76 -2.47 31.42
CA SER A 942 -30.08 -3.71 31.78
C SER A 942 -29.11 -4.18 30.71
N PHE A 943 -27.98 -4.75 31.11
CA PHE A 943 -27.04 -5.40 30.19
C PHE A 943 -26.17 -6.41 30.94
N ARG A 944 -25.61 -7.36 30.19
CA ARG A 944 -24.57 -8.26 30.65
C ARG A 944 -23.20 -7.65 30.37
N TYR A 945 -22.26 -7.83 31.28
CA TYR A 945 -20.92 -7.29 31.11
C TYR A 945 -19.84 -8.12 31.78
N GLU A 946 -18.62 -7.95 31.30
CA GLU A 946 -17.39 -8.28 31.99
C GLU A 946 -16.52 -7.01 32.11
N ASN A 947 -15.81 -6.89 33.22
CA ASN A 947 -14.98 -5.72 33.52
C ASN A 947 -13.71 -6.19 34.21
N GLU A 948 -12.57 -6.00 33.56
CA GLU A 948 -11.30 -6.60 33.97
C GLU A 948 -10.82 -6.06 35.32
N LYS A 949 -10.90 -4.74 35.49
CA LYS A 949 -10.28 -4.00 36.60
C LYS A 949 -11.26 -3.00 37.20
N ALA A 950 -11.29 -2.93 38.53
CA ALA A 950 -12.06 -1.92 39.25
C ALA A 950 -11.55 -0.50 38.93
N ALA A 951 -12.44 0.48 39.07
CA ALA A 951 -12.14 1.91 38.89
C ALA A 951 -11.66 2.33 37.49
N GLN A 952 -11.72 1.44 36.50
CA GLN A 952 -11.36 1.76 35.12
C GLN A 952 -12.53 2.29 34.31
N TYR A 953 -13.72 1.69 34.47
CA TYR A 953 -14.91 2.08 33.74
C TYR A 953 -16.09 2.34 34.68
N ALA A 954 -16.93 3.29 34.28
CA ALA A 954 -18.19 3.58 34.93
C ALA A 954 -19.32 3.65 33.91
N TRP A 955 -20.49 3.13 34.29
CA TRP A 955 -21.71 3.35 33.53
C TRP A 955 -22.34 4.68 33.95
N ILE A 956 -22.82 5.46 32.98
CA ILE A 956 -23.38 6.79 33.24
C ILE A 956 -24.79 6.92 32.66
N THR A 957 -25.63 7.66 33.40
CA THR A 957 -26.89 8.21 32.90
C THR A 957 -26.76 9.72 32.92
N ALA A 958 -27.09 10.38 31.82
CA ALA A 958 -26.89 11.80 31.64
C ALA A 958 -27.99 12.41 30.77
N VAL A 959 -28.00 13.74 30.69
CA VAL A 959 -28.95 14.51 29.88
C VAL A 959 -28.23 15.66 29.18
N ASP A 960 -28.58 15.94 27.93
CA ASP A 960 -28.05 17.11 27.20
C ASP A 960 -29.01 18.30 27.32
N GLU A 961 -28.53 19.41 27.91
CA GLU A 961 -29.30 20.65 28.10
C GLU A 961 -28.50 21.94 27.80
N PRO A 962 -28.07 22.23 26.55
CA PRO A 962 -27.71 21.31 25.47
C PRO A 962 -26.32 20.68 25.67
N ALA A 963 -25.57 21.11 26.69
CA ALA A 963 -24.34 20.46 27.13
C ALA A 963 -24.67 19.24 28.01
N PRO A 964 -23.81 18.21 28.03
CA PRO A 964 -24.05 17.02 28.83
C PRO A 964 -23.96 17.32 30.33
N ARG A 965 -24.95 16.86 31.09
CA ARG A 965 -24.99 16.86 32.55
C ARG A 965 -25.25 15.45 33.05
N GLU A 966 -24.33 14.94 33.85
CA GLU A 966 -24.51 13.62 34.47
C GLU A 966 -25.63 13.65 35.51
N LEU A 967 -26.49 12.63 35.45
CA LEU A 967 -27.54 12.36 36.42
C LEU A 967 -27.09 11.33 37.45
N SER A 968 -26.43 10.26 36.96
CA SER A 968 -25.84 9.22 37.78
C SER A 968 -24.58 8.67 37.15
N ARG A 969 -23.73 8.11 38.00
CA ARG A 969 -22.51 7.41 37.64
C ARG A 969 -22.37 6.20 38.55
N GLU A 970 -22.24 5.03 37.95
CA GLU A 970 -22.03 3.77 38.64
C GLU A 970 -20.66 3.21 38.27
N GLN A 971 -19.77 3.11 39.27
CA GLN A 971 -18.47 2.49 39.08
C GLN A 971 -18.66 0.99 38.91
N LEU A 972 -18.14 0.45 37.81
CA LEU A 972 -18.29 -0.98 37.52
C LEU A 972 -17.28 -1.77 38.34
N PRO A 973 -17.71 -2.74 39.17
CA PRO A 973 -16.80 -3.62 39.90
C PRO A 973 -16.07 -4.57 38.95
N VAL A 974 -15.01 -5.23 39.44
CA VAL A 974 -14.39 -6.32 38.71
C VAL A 974 -15.42 -7.43 38.48
N ALA A 975 -15.53 -7.88 37.23
CA ALA A 975 -16.37 -9.00 36.81
C ALA A 975 -15.59 -9.81 35.76
N THR A 976 -14.89 -10.86 36.21
CA THR A 976 -14.12 -11.77 35.33
C THR A 976 -14.93 -12.95 34.80
N ALA A 977 -16.24 -12.89 34.99
CA ALA A 977 -17.24 -13.76 34.43
C ALA A 977 -18.50 -12.92 34.24
N PRO A 978 -19.45 -13.33 33.38
CA PRO A 978 -20.57 -12.48 33.01
C PRO A 978 -21.39 -12.04 34.22
N ALA A 979 -21.43 -10.72 34.45
CA ALA A 979 -22.27 -10.07 35.44
C ALA A 979 -23.44 -9.36 34.75
N THR A 980 -24.42 -8.88 35.53
CA THR A 980 -25.55 -8.11 34.99
C THR A 980 -25.67 -6.80 35.75
N LEU A 981 -25.72 -5.69 35.02
CA LEU A 981 -26.16 -4.42 35.57
C LEU A 981 -27.65 -4.24 35.29
N THR A 982 -28.41 -3.76 36.28
CA THR A 982 -29.80 -3.36 36.10
C THR A 982 -30.14 -2.22 37.04
N TYR A 983 -30.67 -1.12 36.51
CA TYR A 983 -31.11 0.01 37.32
C TYR A 983 -32.28 0.73 36.65
N ASP A 984 -33.02 1.50 37.45
CA ASP A 984 -34.12 2.32 36.98
C ASP A 984 -33.76 3.81 37.11
N PHE A 985 -34.21 4.64 36.17
CA PHE A 985 -34.15 6.09 36.30
C PHE A 985 -35.39 6.76 35.70
N THR A 986 -35.66 8.00 36.09
CA THR A 986 -36.70 8.84 35.48
C THR A 986 -36.05 9.88 34.58
N ALA A 987 -36.48 9.94 33.32
CA ALA A 987 -35.98 10.92 32.36
C ALA A 987 -36.36 12.33 32.82
N PRO A 988 -35.42 13.30 32.85
CA PRO A 988 -35.74 14.67 33.24
C PRO A 988 -36.81 15.33 32.37
N ASP A 989 -37.51 16.32 32.91
CA ASP A 989 -38.54 17.08 32.19
C ASP A 989 -38.01 17.87 30.98
N LYS A 990 -36.69 18.13 30.95
CA LYS A 990 -36.00 18.90 29.91
C LYS A 990 -34.73 18.18 29.46
N GLY A 991 -34.37 18.44 28.20
CA GLY A 991 -33.17 17.87 27.58
C GLY A 991 -33.40 16.50 26.97
N GLU A 992 -32.33 15.92 26.43
CA GLU A 992 -32.34 14.58 25.85
C GLU A 992 -31.53 13.64 26.76
N ALA A 993 -32.18 12.71 27.44
CA ALA A 993 -31.49 11.76 28.29
C ALA A 993 -30.73 10.71 27.45
N TRP A 994 -29.66 10.17 28.01
CA TRP A 994 -28.83 9.15 27.38
C TRP A 994 -28.08 8.33 28.43
N VAL A 995 -27.65 7.14 28.02
CA VAL A 995 -26.83 6.23 28.83
C VAL A 995 -25.59 5.80 28.07
N GLY A 996 -24.54 5.41 28.78
CA GLY A 996 -23.30 4.99 28.12
C GLY A 996 -22.16 4.62 29.06
N LEU A 997 -21.02 4.27 28.47
CA LEU A 997 -19.79 3.91 29.16
C LEU A 997 -18.85 5.11 29.23
N ARG A 998 -18.21 5.30 30.38
CA ARG A 998 -17.15 6.29 30.61
C ARG A 998 -15.88 5.58 31.10
N LYS A 999 -14.73 5.95 30.53
CA LYS A 999 -13.42 5.62 31.07
C LYS A 999 -13.08 6.58 32.21
N THR A 1000 -12.82 6.03 33.40
CA THR A 1000 -12.51 6.81 34.62
C THR A 1000 -11.10 6.60 35.16
N GLY A 1001 -10.47 5.46 34.84
CA GLY A 1001 -9.08 5.17 35.20
C GLY A 1001 -8.11 5.44 34.06
N ASP A 1002 -6.81 5.27 34.34
CA ASP A 1002 -5.69 5.57 33.43
C ASP A 1002 -4.98 4.32 32.89
N ASP A 1003 -5.46 3.12 33.20
CA ASP A 1003 -4.87 1.88 32.68
C ASP A 1003 -5.14 1.75 31.18
N GLY A 1004 -4.07 1.86 30.39
CA GLY A 1004 -4.10 1.82 28.93
C GLY A 1004 -4.36 0.45 28.31
N THR A 1005 -4.61 -0.59 29.12
CA THR A 1005 -4.89 -1.95 28.65
C THR A 1005 -6.20 -2.53 29.20
N ALA A 1006 -6.82 -1.86 30.18
CA ALA A 1006 -8.00 -2.38 30.86
C ALA A 1006 -9.18 -2.61 29.90
N GLU A 1007 -9.76 -3.81 29.96
CA GLU A 1007 -10.87 -4.21 29.09
C GLU A 1007 -12.25 -4.14 29.78
N PHE A 1008 -13.26 -3.80 28.99
CA PHE A 1008 -14.68 -3.89 29.32
C PHE A 1008 -15.45 -4.46 28.14
N VAL A 1009 -16.34 -5.43 28.39
CA VAL A 1009 -17.18 -6.05 27.37
C VAL A 1009 -18.63 -5.97 27.80
N LEU A 1010 -19.51 -5.61 26.85
CA LEU A 1010 -20.95 -5.46 27.05
C LEU A 1010 -21.71 -6.30 26.03
N ASP A 1011 -22.77 -6.94 26.51
CA ASP A 1011 -23.66 -7.79 25.73
C ASP A 1011 -25.11 -7.69 26.25
N THR A 1012 -26.09 -8.09 25.43
CA THR A 1012 -27.51 -8.19 25.77
C THR A 1012 -28.04 -6.88 26.41
N PHE A 1013 -27.85 -5.76 25.72
CA PHE A 1013 -28.33 -4.45 26.17
C PHE A 1013 -29.84 -4.31 25.95
N GLU A 1014 -30.57 -3.86 26.97
CA GLU A 1014 -31.99 -3.57 26.90
C GLU A 1014 -32.33 -2.27 27.64
N ILE A 1015 -33.22 -1.47 27.04
CA ILE A 1015 -33.91 -0.37 27.71
C ILE A 1015 -35.41 -0.58 27.59
N ARG A 1016 -36.10 -0.46 28.73
CA ARG A 1016 -37.53 -0.69 28.86
C ARG A 1016 -38.23 0.42 29.66
N GLU A 1017 -39.35 0.94 29.20
CA GLU A 1017 -40.26 1.80 29.97
C GLU A 1017 -40.96 0.97 31.07
N ILE A 1018 -41.07 1.50 32.30
CA ILE A 1018 -41.63 0.75 33.45
C ILE A 1018 -42.61 1.55 34.31
#